data_AF-A0A7W3T6T0-F1
#
_entry.id   AF-A0A7W3T6T0-F1
#
_cell.length_a   1.000
_cell.length_b   1.000
_cell.length_c   1.000
_cell.angle_alpha   90.00
_cell.angle_beta   90.00
_cell.angle_gamma   90.00
#
_symmetry.space_group_name_H-M   'P 1'
#
loop_
_entity.id
_entity.type
_entity.pdbx_description
1 polymer ?
#
loop_
_entity_poly.entity_id
_entity_poly.type
_entity_poly.pdbx_seq_one_letter_code
_entity_poly.pdbx_strand_id
1 'polypeptide(L)'
;MLPTPPGRAPDPPPAPRRRLRRHPRRGSAARPGGVRGAGGSPSGHPAAGTAARPRHPRRPALRTGAGRRHPRRRTRPAAGRRAEQFLGRIREFTHPEAVPPGEPRDQPRPGTLTGPGRGGQHQGAATRRLVRGRHPRRLRAGHPRRPPALPGRFTGRLAPGAGLPGTPDRLRDLRPGPGGGHRRGAHRPRPGPAHRGAAPAPTGAGRGGDVPAPRRRRRGRPRPAAPSRRTAPHLRRRRRARPPRRSARRPAHPRRPAPRTGTAARGPVESDRLRGRTRPTAGRAPLPATDHPRRGRNAALLRLRRRAAPRSGTAGPALGPALPGGLLPRVRRGRRARPAGTHRAAACLGDRQGRLRGAVRGAAPTRLLAGAHHDPHALLGAHRVTGGVRLRVLRPYADRVTVEYDGGRVRLVPEGDGLFAAVLPLREIPDYRLRIRYGGSGEDGDRRGEDGAGEIVTADPYCFLPALGDLDLYLISEGRHEELWRALGARVMTHRGVTGTRFTVWAPNARGVRVTGDFCLWDGTAFPMRSLGSSGVWELFVPGVGPGTRYKFDVCGADGSHTLRADPMARRTECPPATASIVEESEYEWGDARWMAERGRRPAHAAPMSIYELHPASWRPGLGYRELAEQLPAYVKEMGFTHVELMPPAEHPFGGSWGYQVTGYWAPTARLGTPDEFRALVDALHRAGIGVIIDWVPAHFPKDEWALARFDGTPCYEHPDPLRAEHPDWGTLEFDYGRREVRNFLVANAVYWCEEFHVDGLRVDAVASMLYLDYSREEGQWSPNEFGGRDNPDAVRFLQEMNSTVYRRCPGVVTIAEESTAWDGVTRATHETGANGVGGLGFGFKWNMGWMHDSLVYMSKDPVHRVHHHGELTFSMVYAYSENYVLPISHDEVVHGKGALVSKMPGDWWQRRANHRAYLGYMWAHPGKQLLFMGQEFAQGAEWSEEEGPQWWVLDAGWPASPDHRGVQHLVRDLNHVYRDHPALWERDTEPAGFSWMEANAAEDNVLVFARYAADGTPLLAVSNFSPVVRFDYRVGVPDDVERWEEILNTDDERYGGSGIDNPDVLKAEDTPWHGRSTSLVLTLPPLATVWLGPAA
;
A
#
# COMPACT_ATOMS: atom_id res chain seq x y z
N MET A 1 32.36 -37.22 -52.49
CA MET A 1 33.83 -37.09 -52.67
C MET A 1 34.42 -36.45 -51.42
N LEU A 2 35.68 -36.74 -51.11
CA LEU A 2 36.51 -36.12 -50.04
C LEU A 2 37.15 -34.79 -50.57
N PRO A 3 37.86 -33.95 -49.77
CA PRO A 3 38.52 -34.24 -48.48
C PRO A 3 38.41 -33.19 -47.34
N THR A 4 39.09 -33.50 -46.23
CA THR A 4 39.35 -32.72 -44.99
C THR A 4 40.88 -32.52 -44.81
N PRO A 5 41.40 -32.01 -43.66
CA PRO A 5 41.23 -30.72 -42.95
C PRO A 5 42.58 -29.90 -43.03
N PRO A 6 43.03 -28.97 -42.12
CA PRO A 6 43.18 -29.10 -40.64
C PRO A 6 43.05 -27.82 -39.75
N GLY A 7 42.95 -27.99 -38.41
CA GLY A 7 43.89 -27.29 -37.49
C GLY A 7 43.43 -26.20 -36.49
N ARG A 8 43.15 -26.63 -35.23
CA ARG A 8 43.41 -25.96 -33.92
C ARG A 8 42.64 -24.70 -33.46
N ALA A 9 42.57 -24.56 -32.13
CA ALA A 9 42.03 -23.46 -31.34
C ALA A 9 43.12 -22.80 -30.44
N PRO A 10 42.83 -21.67 -29.77
CA PRO A 10 43.60 -21.17 -28.62
C PRO A 10 42.76 -20.97 -27.33
N ASP A 11 43.45 -20.92 -26.19
CA ASP A 11 42.90 -20.82 -24.81
C ASP A 11 43.48 -19.55 -24.08
N PRO A 12 43.25 -19.28 -22.77
CA PRO A 12 43.10 -17.91 -22.25
C PRO A 12 44.38 -17.12 -21.85
N PRO A 13 44.25 -15.79 -21.58
CA PRO A 13 45.35 -14.91 -21.15
C PRO A 13 45.81 -15.08 -19.68
N PRO A 14 47.00 -14.56 -19.27
CA PRO A 14 47.78 -15.16 -18.19
C PRO A 14 47.97 -14.33 -16.90
N ALA A 15 48.40 -15.03 -15.84
CA ALA A 15 48.93 -14.43 -14.61
C ALA A 15 50.45 -14.10 -14.71
N PRO A 16 50.98 -13.08 -14.00
CA PRO A 16 52.36 -12.61 -14.16
C PRO A 16 53.38 -13.28 -13.20
N ARG A 17 54.50 -13.79 -13.76
CA ARG A 17 55.77 -14.00 -13.03
C ARG A 17 56.99 -13.74 -13.93
N ARG A 18 58.01 -13.02 -13.43
CA ARG A 18 59.38 -12.97 -13.98
C ARG A 18 60.41 -13.42 -12.93
N ARG A 19 61.57 -13.88 -13.39
CA ARG A 19 62.72 -14.41 -12.60
C ARG A 19 64.03 -13.80 -13.17
N LEU A 20 65.27 -14.09 -12.74
CA LEU A 20 65.91 -15.09 -11.86
C LEU A 20 67.35 -14.58 -11.50
N ARG A 21 68.13 -15.36 -10.74
CA ARG A 21 69.60 -15.25 -10.45
C ARG A 21 69.96 -14.37 -9.22
N ARG A 22 71.00 -14.70 -8.41
CA ARG A 22 72.12 -15.66 -8.59
C ARG A 22 72.76 -16.15 -7.24
N HIS A 23 72.75 -17.47 -6.97
CA HIS A 23 73.79 -18.29 -6.28
C HIS A 23 74.19 -18.05 -4.77
N PRO A 24 74.99 -18.92 -4.08
CA PRO A 24 74.64 -19.42 -2.72
C PRO A 24 75.77 -19.42 -1.64
N ARG A 25 75.48 -19.92 -0.41
CA ARG A 25 76.45 -20.61 0.50
C ARG A 25 75.82 -21.23 1.77
N ARG A 26 76.21 -22.48 2.12
CA ARG A 26 76.09 -23.21 3.44
C ARG A 26 74.64 -23.42 3.99
N GLY A 27 74.24 -24.47 4.72
CA GLY A 27 74.88 -25.74 5.18
C GLY A 27 74.95 -25.85 6.71
N SER A 28 74.52 -26.92 7.41
CA SER A 28 73.87 -28.19 7.02
C SER A 28 73.26 -28.95 8.26
N ALA A 29 72.67 -30.15 8.08
CA ALA A 29 72.15 -31.12 9.10
C ALA A 29 70.89 -30.68 9.93
N ALA A 30 69.99 -31.54 10.43
CA ALA A 30 69.69 -32.98 10.23
C ALA A 30 68.19 -33.32 10.55
N ARG A 31 67.80 -34.60 10.38
CA ARG A 31 66.48 -35.25 10.65
C ARG A 31 66.62 -36.21 11.87
N PRO A 32 65.64 -37.07 12.30
CA PRO A 32 64.23 -37.28 11.89
C PRO A 32 63.17 -37.49 13.04
N GLY A 33 61.87 -37.53 12.67
CA GLY A 33 60.81 -38.35 13.31
C GLY A 33 60.08 -37.79 14.56
N GLY A 34 58.83 -38.20 14.88
CA GLY A 34 57.84 -38.94 14.07
C GLY A 34 56.67 -39.61 14.84
N VAL A 35 55.52 -39.78 14.15
CA VAL A 35 54.53 -40.88 14.29
C VAL A 35 53.54 -40.93 15.49
N ARG A 36 52.24 -40.71 15.17
CA ARG A 36 50.97 -41.26 15.77
C ARG A 36 50.58 -41.00 17.25
N GLY A 37 49.26 -41.00 17.48
CA GLY A 37 48.60 -41.21 18.79
C GLY A 37 47.17 -40.67 18.80
N ALA A 38 46.15 -41.50 19.06
CA ALA A 38 44.73 -41.11 18.97
C ALA A 38 43.92 -41.46 20.23
N GLY A 39 42.80 -40.76 20.44
CA GLY A 39 41.64 -41.21 21.23
C GLY A 39 41.51 -40.68 22.67
N GLY A 40 40.26 -40.49 23.13
CA GLY A 40 39.92 -40.34 24.55
C GLY A 40 38.93 -39.22 24.92
N SER A 41 37.62 -39.52 24.85
CA SER A 41 36.58 -38.91 25.71
C SER A 41 36.56 -39.64 27.09
N PRO A 42 35.69 -39.34 28.10
CA PRO A 42 34.58 -38.38 28.17
C PRO A 42 34.41 -37.63 29.53
N SER A 43 33.28 -36.88 29.63
CA SER A 43 32.47 -36.55 30.83
C SER A 43 33.04 -35.72 32.00
N GLY A 44 32.16 -34.91 32.64
CA GLY A 44 32.48 -34.18 33.89
C GLY A 44 31.68 -32.89 34.17
N HIS A 45 30.50 -33.00 34.79
CA HIS A 45 29.72 -31.91 35.40
C HIS A 45 29.98 -31.87 36.94
N PRO A 46 29.50 -30.90 37.77
CA PRO A 46 28.89 -29.58 37.49
C PRO A 46 29.33 -28.44 38.49
N ALA A 47 28.58 -27.30 38.45
CA ALA A 47 28.10 -26.50 39.61
C ALA A 47 28.88 -25.30 40.24
N ALA A 48 28.14 -24.18 40.32
CA ALA A 48 27.97 -23.22 41.45
C ALA A 48 29.13 -22.35 42.03
N GLY A 49 28.92 -21.01 42.02
CA GLY A 49 28.68 -20.31 43.30
C GLY A 49 29.51 -19.07 43.70
N THR A 50 28.81 -17.95 43.99
CA THR A 50 29.08 -16.94 45.05
C THR A 50 30.39 -16.11 45.13
N ALA A 51 30.30 -14.87 44.66
CA ALA A 51 30.34 -13.59 45.43
C ALA A 51 31.58 -13.05 46.24
N ALA A 52 31.72 -11.72 46.17
CA ALA A 52 32.31 -10.74 47.12
C ALA A 52 33.80 -10.29 47.00
N ARG A 53 34.07 -9.02 47.42
CA ARG A 53 35.35 -8.25 47.36
C ARG A 53 35.90 -7.97 48.78
N PRO A 54 37.18 -7.53 48.98
CA PRO A 54 37.41 -6.09 49.27
C PRO A 54 38.81 -5.43 49.00
N ARG A 55 38.80 -4.10 48.73
CA ARG A 55 39.76 -3.01 49.11
C ARG A 55 41.08 -2.72 48.33
N HIS A 56 41.48 -1.43 48.41
CA HIS A 56 42.67 -0.74 47.85
C HIS A 56 43.41 0.06 48.97
N PRO A 57 44.59 0.68 48.72
CA PRO A 57 44.63 2.18 48.75
C PRO A 57 45.76 2.89 47.93
N ARG A 58 45.54 4.17 47.53
CA ARG A 58 46.43 5.37 47.81
C ARG A 58 45.95 6.69 47.13
N ARG A 59 46.49 7.83 47.59
CA ARG A 59 46.30 9.27 47.25
C ARG A 59 47.57 10.05 47.76
N PRO A 60 47.80 11.41 47.71
CA PRO A 60 46.84 12.53 47.81
C PRO A 60 47.15 13.92 47.14
N ALA A 61 46.16 14.83 47.17
CA ALA A 61 46.21 16.31 47.42
C ALA A 61 44.74 16.78 47.55
N LEU A 62 44.21 17.54 48.54
CA LEU A 62 44.58 18.80 49.23
C LEU A 62 44.36 20.03 48.32
N ARG A 63 43.57 21.08 48.65
CA ARG A 63 42.68 21.43 49.80
C ARG A 63 41.73 22.58 49.29
N THR A 64 40.66 23.13 49.89
CA THR A 64 39.91 23.11 51.19
C THR A 64 38.45 23.62 50.86
N GLY A 65 37.43 23.77 51.73
CA GLY A 65 37.22 23.37 53.13
C GLY A 65 36.09 24.11 53.88
N ALA A 66 34.95 23.42 54.12
CA ALA A 66 33.91 23.70 55.17
C ALA A 66 32.93 24.89 54.97
N GLY A 67 31.72 24.91 55.57
CA GLY A 67 31.19 24.08 56.68
C GLY A 67 29.74 23.54 56.57
N ARG A 68 29.16 23.08 57.70
CA ARG A 68 28.05 22.10 57.78
C ARG A 68 26.72 22.66 58.35
N ARG A 69 25.57 22.08 57.95
CA ARG A 69 24.57 21.39 58.84
C ARG A 69 23.38 20.76 58.04
N HIS A 70 22.65 19.84 58.69
CA HIS A 70 21.47 19.07 58.21
C HIS A 70 20.16 19.59 58.89
N PRO A 71 18.95 19.01 58.68
CA PRO A 71 18.21 18.73 57.42
C PRO A 71 16.68 19.06 57.52
N ARG A 72 15.92 19.09 56.40
CA ARG A 72 14.54 18.48 56.23
C ARG A 72 13.75 18.99 55.00
N ARG A 73 12.88 18.09 54.51
CA ARG A 73 11.65 18.22 53.69
C ARG A 73 11.16 19.60 53.16
N ARG A 74 10.57 19.51 51.95
CA ARG A 74 9.21 19.95 51.49
C ARG A 74 9.09 21.13 50.50
N THR A 75 7.93 21.10 49.81
CA THR A 75 7.12 22.15 49.16
C THR A 75 7.45 22.68 47.75
N ARG A 76 6.40 22.63 46.91
CA ARG A 76 6.18 23.49 45.72
C ARG A 76 5.98 24.95 46.16
N PRO A 77 6.28 25.96 45.31
CA PRO A 77 5.75 27.31 45.46
C PRO A 77 4.34 27.46 44.85
N ALA A 78 3.50 28.36 45.39
CA ALA A 78 2.25 28.79 44.75
C ALA A 78 1.68 30.11 45.32
N ALA A 79 1.10 30.92 44.42
CA ALA A 79 0.08 31.98 44.64
C ALA A 79 0.44 33.31 45.34
N GLY A 80 -0.31 34.37 44.96
CA GLY A 80 -0.24 35.75 45.51
C GLY A 80 -0.56 36.85 44.49
N ARG A 81 -1.68 36.80 43.74
CA ARG A 81 -3.01 37.38 44.07
C ARG A 81 -3.06 38.90 44.39
N ARG A 82 -3.56 39.68 43.42
CA ARG A 82 -4.49 40.84 43.51
C ARG A 82 -5.11 41.04 42.12
N ALA A 83 -6.31 41.59 41.91
CA ALA A 83 -7.55 41.68 42.70
C ALA A 83 -8.72 41.96 41.72
N GLU A 84 -9.98 41.87 42.14
CA GLU A 84 -11.15 42.03 41.25
C GLU A 84 -11.50 43.49 40.93
N GLN A 85 -11.96 43.78 39.69
CA GLN A 85 -13.00 44.77 39.38
C GLN A 85 -13.36 44.79 37.87
N PHE A 86 -14.42 44.07 37.46
CA PHE A 86 -15.57 44.57 36.68
C PHE A 86 -16.47 43.42 36.20
N LEU A 87 -17.72 43.40 36.66
CA LEU A 87 -18.80 42.53 36.16
C LEU A 87 -20.09 43.37 36.23
N GLY A 88 -20.83 43.52 35.13
CA GLY A 88 -21.85 44.60 35.08
C GLY A 88 -22.84 44.61 33.92
N ARG A 89 -23.56 43.50 33.69
CA ARG A 89 -24.93 43.34 33.07
C ARG A 89 -25.06 41.86 32.64
N ILE A 90 -25.84 40.94 33.22
CA ILE A 90 -27.23 40.96 33.76
C ILE A 90 -28.22 41.40 32.67
N ARG A 91 -29.21 40.60 32.23
CA ARG A 91 -29.55 39.14 32.39
C ARG A 91 -30.37 38.72 31.12
N GLU A 92 -31.62 38.17 30.98
CA GLU A 92 -32.78 37.62 31.76
C GLU A 92 -33.47 36.51 30.89
N PHE A 93 -33.77 35.31 31.42
CA PHE A 93 -35.10 34.75 31.84
C PHE A 93 -36.14 34.45 30.72
N THR A 94 -37.08 33.48 30.80
CA THR A 94 -37.16 32.06 31.28
C THR A 94 -38.52 31.45 30.87
N HIS A 95 -38.72 30.13 31.03
CA HIS A 95 -40.04 29.45 30.96
C HIS A 95 -41.01 29.81 32.12
N PRO A 96 -42.33 29.74 31.86
CA PRO A 96 -43.27 28.74 32.45
C PRO A 96 -43.75 27.68 31.40
N GLU A 97 -44.72 26.75 31.54
CA GLU A 97 -45.45 25.96 32.60
C GLU A 97 -46.28 24.85 31.87
N ALA A 98 -47.19 23.97 32.34
CA ALA A 98 -47.77 23.46 33.62
C ALA A 98 -48.37 22.02 33.31
N VAL A 99 -48.74 21.05 34.17
CA VAL A 99 -49.08 20.91 35.62
C VAL A 99 -50.59 21.05 35.96
N PRO A 100 -51.31 20.08 36.60
CA PRO A 100 -51.05 18.63 36.81
C PRO A 100 -52.22 17.69 36.32
N PRO A 101 -52.91 16.77 37.07
CA PRO A 101 -53.14 15.39 36.57
C PRO A 101 -54.61 14.88 36.57
N GLY A 102 -54.82 13.60 36.19
CA GLY A 102 -56.08 12.88 36.39
C GLY A 102 -55.94 11.35 36.33
N GLU A 103 -56.39 10.65 37.37
CA GLU A 103 -56.62 9.19 37.43
C GLU A 103 -58.12 8.86 37.16
N PRO A 104 -58.59 7.61 37.31
CA PRO A 104 -58.30 6.44 36.47
C PRO A 104 -59.64 5.91 35.86
N ARG A 105 -59.85 4.58 35.85
CA ARG A 105 -61.05 3.82 35.39
C ARG A 105 -61.14 3.62 33.86
N ASP A 106 -61.65 2.51 33.34
CA ASP A 106 -62.12 1.29 34.04
C ASP A 106 -61.87 -0.01 33.25
N GLN A 107 -62.14 -1.13 33.92
CA GLN A 107 -62.24 -2.49 33.37
C GLN A 107 -63.43 -2.62 32.38
N PRO A 108 -63.51 -3.65 31.48
CA PRO A 108 -63.19 -5.05 31.82
C PRO A 108 -62.67 -6.00 30.72
N ARG A 109 -62.44 -7.26 31.15
CA ARG A 109 -62.43 -8.50 30.33
C ARG A 109 -63.90 -9.05 30.27
N PRO A 110 -64.21 -10.31 29.90
CA PRO A 110 -63.47 -11.37 29.19
C PRO A 110 -64.28 -12.03 28.04
N GLY A 111 -63.78 -13.16 27.50
CA GLY A 111 -64.59 -14.25 26.94
C GLY A 111 -64.64 -14.30 25.40
N THR A 112 -64.27 -15.37 24.68
CA THR A 112 -64.58 -16.82 24.74
C THR A 112 -66.02 -17.18 24.34
N LEU A 113 -66.21 -17.82 23.17
CA LEU A 113 -66.75 -19.19 22.98
C LEU A 113 -67.03 -19.54 21.50
N THR A 114 -67.01 -20.85 21.19
CA THR A 114 -67.75 -21.61 20.15
C THR A 114 -67.73 -21.23 18.63
N GLY A 115 -67.66 -22.26 17.77
CA GLY A 115 -68.19 -22.24 16.38
C GLY A 115 -69.64 -22.77 16.32
N PRO A 116 -70.14 -23.47 15.27
CA PRO A 116 -69.49 -23.89 14.00
C PRO A 116 -70.34 -23.76 12.70
N GLY A 117 -69.71 -23.94 11.53
CA GLY A 117 -70.19 -24.76 10.38
C GLY A 117 -71.42 -24.39 9.50
N ARG A 118 -71.26 -24.60 8.16
CA ARG A 118 -72.25 -24.66 7.05
C ARG A 118 -72.87 -23.31 6.58
N GLY A 119 -73.26 -23.11 5.30
CA GLY A 119 -73.00 -23.89 4.07
C GLY A 119 -73.97 -23.59 2.88
N GLY A 120 -73.51 -23.77 1.61
CA GLY A 120 -74.30 -23.61 0.36
C GLY A 120 -74.36 -22.17 -0.20
N GLN A 121 -74.66 -21.83 -1.48
CA GLN A 121 -74.93 -22.49 -2.79
C GLN A 121 -74.83 -21.36 -3.89
N HIS A 122 -74.90 -21.46 -5.24
CA HIS A 122 -74.90 -22.44 -6.37
C HIS A 122 -74.64 -21.63 -7.69
N GLN A 123 -74.50 -22.13 -8.94
CA GLN A 123 -74.41 -23.49 -9.54
C GLN A 123 -73.15 -23.56 -10.48
N GLY A 124 -73.04 -23.90 -11.78
CA GLY A 124 -73.89 -24.46 -12.88
C GLY A 124 -74.33 -23.45 -13.98
N ALA A 125 -74.38 -23.73 -15.30
CA ALA A 125 -73.80 -24.83 -16.13
C ALA A 125 -73.94 -24.53 -17.67
N ALA A 126 -73.18 -25.24 -18.56
CA ALA A 126 -73.67 -25.91 -19.81
C ALA A 126 -72.73 -25.97 -21.07
N THR A 127 -72.41 -27.19 -21.54
CA THR A 127 -72.21 -27.62 -22.98
C THR A 127 -71.02 -27.07 -23.83
N ARG A 128 -70.47 -27.76 -24.87
CA ARG A 128 -70.76 -29.06 -25.55
C ARG A 128 -69.56 -29.66 -26.36
N ARG A 129 -69.57 -31.00 -26.51
CA ARG A 129 -69.03 -31.88 -27.60
C ARG A 129 -67.51 -32.15 -27.79
N LEU A 130 -67.23 -33.43 -28.09
CA LEU A 130 -66.00 -34.03 -28.65
C LEU A 130 -66.19 -34.30 -30.17
N VAL A 131 -65.18 -34.87 -30.88
CA VAL A 131 -65.21 -36.27 -31.41
C VAL A 131 -64.05 -36.60 -32.40
N ARG A 132 -63.44 -37.80 -32.23
CA ARG A 132 -62.60 -38.60 -33.15
C ARG A 132 -61.18 -38.13 -33.56
N GLY A 133 -60.26 -39.11 -33.53
CA GLY A 133 -59.04 -39.20 -34.34
C GLY A 133 -58.91 -40.61 -34.96
N ARG A 134 -57.78 -40.96 -35.59
CA ARG A 134 -57.47 -42.34 -36.03
C ARG A 134 -55.98 -42.54 -36.39
N HIS A 135 -55.44 -43.72 -36.09
CA HIS A 135 -54.26 -44.27 -36.79
C HIS A 135 -54.69 -45.01 -38.07
N PRO A 136 -53.78 -45.14 -39.05
CA PRO A 136 -53.63 -46.37 -39.82
C PRO A 136 -52.20 -46.96 -39.78
N ARG A 137 -52.03 -48.16 -40.36
CA ARG A 137 -50.79 -48.96 -40.45
C ARG A 137 -50.36 -49.14 -41.93
N ARG A 138 -49.19 -49.79 -42.12
CA ARG A 138 -48.66 -50.49 -43.33
C ARG A 138 -47.70 -49.66 -44.21
N LEU A 139 -46.64 -50.22 -44.83
CA LEU A 139 -46.00 -51.56 -44.75
C LEU A 139 -44.54 -51.53 -45.31
N ARG A 140 -43.73 -52.52 -44.90
CA ARG A 140 -42.55 -53.14 -45.56
C ARG A 140 -41.23 -52.37 -45.83
N ALA A 141 -40.16 -53.02 -45.34
CA ALA A 141 -38.85 -53.30 -45.98
C ALA A 141 -37.82 -52.16 -46.23
N GLY A 142 -36.55 -52.44 -45.92
CA GLY A 142 -35.40 -51.63 -46.36
C GLY A 142 -34.23 -51.49 -45.36
N HIS A 143 -33.30 -52.44 -45.34
CA HIS A 143 -31.88 -52.16 -45.06
C HIS A 143 -31.23 -51.62 -46.36
N PRO A 144 -30.00 -51.07 -46.36
CA PRO A 144 -29.16 -50.56 -45.26
C PRO A 144 -28.53 -49.17 -45.57
N ARG A 145 -27.63 -48.64 -44.71
CA ARG A 145 -26.19 -48.37 -45.04
C ARG A 145 -25.42 -47.62 -43.93
N ARG A 146 -24.09 -47.71 -44.01
CA ARG A 146 -23.07 -47.13 -43.10
C ARG A 146 -22.63 -45.72 -43.55
N PRO A 147 -21.93 -44.94 -42.70
CA PRO A 147 -21.30 -43.67 -43.08
C PRO A 147 -20.14 -43.86 -44.10
N PRO A 148 -19.71 -42.79 -44.79
CA PRO A 148 -18.50 -42.79 -45.61
C PRO A 148 -17.23 -42.73 -44.75
N ALA A 149 -16.17 -43.41 -45.17
CA ALA A 149 -14.84 -43.33 -44.53
C ALA A 149 -13.71 -43.66 -45.51
N LEU A 150 -12.70 -42.78 -45.56
CA LEU A 150 -11.31 -43.01 -46.03
C LEU A 150 -11.10 -43.50 -47.48
N PRO A 151 -9.83 -43.46 -47.94
CA PRO A 151 -9.35 -44.50 -48.86
C PRO A 151 -7.91 -45.01 -48.58
N GLY A 152 -7.79 -46.30 -48.26
CA GLY A 152 -6.64 -47.14 -48.63
C GLY A 152 -5.57 -47.47 -47.55
N ARG A 153 -4.89 -48.64 -47.61
CA ARG A 153 -5.17 -49.85 -48.43
C ARG A 153 -4.33 -51.09 -47.96
N PHE A 154 -4.83 -52.29 -48.31
CA PHE A 154 -4.14 -53.60 -48.49
C PHE A 154 -3.94 -54.67 -47.36
N THR A 155 -4.79 -55.73 -47.44
CA THR A 155 -4.55 -57.21 -47.31
C THR A 155 -4.18 -57.92 -45.99
N GLY A 156 -4.82 -59.08 -45.70
CA GLY A 156 -4.39 -59.99 -44.60
C GLY A 156 -5.14 -61.30 -44.19
N ARG A 157 -6.01 -61.95 -45.00
CA ARG A 157 -6.56 -63.36 -44.87
C ARG A 157 -7.00 -64.01 -43.50
N LEU A 158 -8.20 -64.63 -43.53
CA LEU A 158 -8.68 -65.84 -42.78
C LEU A 158 -9.15 -65.72 -41.29
N ALA A 159 -9.77 -66.80 -40.77
CA ALA A 159 -10.66 -66.91 -39.57
C ALA A 159 -10.71 -68.40 -39.06
N PRO A 160 -11.64 -68.92 -38.19
CA PRO A 160 -12.65 -68.33 -37.26
C PRO A 160 -12.76 -69.01 -35.83
N GLY A 161 -13.71 -68.56 -34.98
CA GLY A 161 -14.24 -69.26 -33.76
C GLY A 161 -14.82 -68.26 -32.74
N ALA A 162 -16.07 -68.26 -32.24
CA ALA A 162 -16.98 -69.27 -31.63
C ALA A 162 -16.71 -69.49 -30.11
N GLY A 163 -17.67 -69.31 -29.16
CA GLY A 163 -19.12 -69.02 -29.27
C GLY A 163 -19.81 -68.51 -27.97
N LEU A 164 -21.13 -68.74 -27.86
CA LEU A 164 -22.12 -68.27 -26.84
C LEU A 164 -22.97 -69.48 -26.33
N PRO A 165 -24.05 -69.38 -25.49
CA PRO A 165 -24.58 -68.32 -24.59
C PRO A 165 -24.91 -68.82 -23.14
N GLY A 166 -25.57 -68.00 -22.29
CA GLY A 166 -26.22 -68.49 -21.04
C GLY A 166 -26.99 -67.45 -20.19
N THR A 167 -28.31 -67.37 -20.35
CA THR A 167 -29.32 -66.62 -19.52
C THR A 167 -30.67 -67.40 -19.61
N PRO A 168 -31.83 -67.00 -19.01
CA PRO A 168 -32.21 -65.86 -18.16
C PRO A 168 -33.01 -66.34 -16.89
N ASP A 169 -33.94 -65.66 -16.18
CA ASP A 169 -34.52 -64.30 -16.20
C ASP A 169 -35.20 -63.91 -14.84
N ARG A 170 -35.32 -62.59 -14.58
CA ARG A 170 -36.49 -61.84 -14.05
C ARG A 170 -37.17 -61.97 -12.64
N LEU A 171 -37.69 -60.78 -12.25
CA LEU A 171 -39.00 -60.43 -11.61
C LEU A 171 -39.17 -60.29 -10.07
N ARG A 172 -39.36 -59.03 -9.63
CA ARG A 172 -40.47 -58.48 -8.77
C ARG A 172 -40.59 -58.89 -7.28
N ASP A 173 -41.19 -58.10 -6.36
CA ASP A 173 -41.60 -56.67 -6.27
C ASP A 173 -41.90 -56.30 -4.77
N LEU A 174 -42.34 -55.06 -4.49
CA LEU A 174 -43.18 -54.63 -3.33
C LEU A 174 -42.63 -54.58 -1.87
N ARG A 175 -42.28 -53.34 -1.46
CA ARG A 175 -42.56 -52.54 -0.22
C ARG A 175 -42.90 -53.18 1.17
N PRO A 176 -42.54 -52.48 2.29
CA PRO A 176 -42.72 -52.93 3.69
C PRO A 176 -44.03 -52.48 4.39
N GLY A 177 -44.27 -52.97 5.62
CA GLY A 177 -45.33 -52.51 6.54
C GLY A 177 -44.89 -52.49 8.04
N PRO A 178 -45.50 -51.66 8.93
CA PRO A 178 -44.92 -51.36 10.27
C PRO A 178 -45.85 -51.51 11.50
N GLY A 179 -45.27 -51.44 12.71
CA GLY A 179 -45.95 -51.25 14.01
C GLY A 179 -45.20 -51.91 15.18
N GLY A 180 -45.29 -51.49 16.44
CA GLY A 180 -45.91 -50.29 17.03
C GLY A 180 -46.24 -50.50 18.53
N GLY A 181 -45.69 -49.69 19.45
CA GLY A 181 -45.88 -49.92 20.91
C GLY A 181 -45.55 -48.73 21.84
N HIS A 182 -46.46 -48.43 22.77
CA HIS A 182 -46.44 -47.37 23.79
C HIS A 182 -46.48 -48.05 25.21
N ARG A 183 -46.29 -47.45 26.41
CA ARG A 183 -46.22 -46.06 26.94
C ARG A 183 -45.75 -46.09 28.43
N ARG A 184 -45.04 -45.04 28.92
CA ARG A 184 -44.91 -44.59 30.36
C ARG A 184 -44.26 -45.59 31.36
N GLY A 185 -43.69 -45.24 32.52
CA GLY A 185 -43.45 -43.96 33.23
C GLY A 185 -44.29 -43.85 34.52
N ALA A 186 -43.78 -43.50 35.73
CA ALA A 186 -42.41 -43.19 36.21
C ALA A 186 -42.36 -43.18 37.76
N HIS A 187 -41.17 -43.18 38.43
CA HIS A 187 -41.00 -42.74 39.84
C HIS A 187 -39.53 -42.41 40.24
N ARG A 188 -39.34 -41.76 41.40
CA ARG A 188 -38.11 -41.24 42.08
C ARG A 188 -38.49 -40.89 43.56
N PRO A 189 -37.61 -40.48 44.54
CA PRO A 189 -36.17 -40.08 44.50
C PRO A 189 -35.26 -40.45 45.74
N ARG A 190 -34.01 -39.89 45.76
CA ARG A 190 -33.08 -39.55 46.91
C ARG A 190 -32.09 -40.61 47.52
N PRO A 191 -30.83 -40.22 47.88
CA PRO A 191 -29.82 -41.06 48.58
C PRO A 191 -29.10 -40.46 49.83
N GLY A 192 -28.28 -41.28 50.54
CA GLY A 192 -27.22 -40.92 51.54
C GLY A 192 -27.52 -41.33 53.00
N PRO A 193 -26.55 -41.37 53.98
CA PRO A 193 -25.07 -41.14 53.93
C PRO A 193 -24.13 -42.05 54.83
N ALA A 194 -22.78 -41.83 54.79
CA ALA A 194 -21.75 -42.07 55.86
C ALA A 194 -21.29 -43.53 56.24
N HIS A 195 -20.16 -43.88 56.92
CA HIS A 195 -18.84 -43.24 57.30
C HIS A 195 -17.78 -44.24 57.93
N ARG A 196 -16.45 -43.91 57.90
CA ARG A 196 -15.27 -44.42 58.74
C ARG A 196 -14.62 -45.79 58.37
N GLY A 197 -13.33 -46.13 58.62
CA GLY A 197 -12.10 -45.42 59.11
C GLY A 197 -11.52 -45.92 60.47
N ALA A 198 -10.21 -46.00 60.82
CA ALA A 198 -8.88 -45.78 60.16
C ALA A 198 -7.66 -46.19 61.10
N ALA A 199 -6.38 -45.91 60.73
CA ALA A 199 -5.09 -45.97 61.54
C ALA A 199 -4.28 -47.32 61.60
N PRO A 200 -2.98 -47.41 62.06
CA PRO A 200 -2.10 -46.45 62.79
C PRO A 200 -0.62 -46.26 62.30
N ALA A 201 0.17 -45.39 62.99
CA ALA A 201 1.63 -45.13 62.74
C ALA A 201 2.33 -44.29 63.86
N PRO A 202 3.64 -44.50 64.16
CA PRO A 202 4.46 -43.50 64.89
C PRO A 202 5.96 -43.32 64.44
N THR A 203 6.60 -42.27 65.01
CA THR A 203 8.05 -41.90 65.07
C THR A 203 8.68 -41.17 63.86
N GLY A 204 9.29 -39.96 63.96
CA GLY A 204 9.49 -38.95 65.05
C GLY A 204 10.81 -38.14 64.81
N ALA A 205 11.24 -37.08 65.52
CA ALA A 205 10.70 -35.96 66.34
C ALA A 205 11.93 -35.04 66.73
N GLY A 206 11.92 -33.77 67.17
CA GLY A 206 10.94 -32.70 67.46
C GLY A 206 11.59 -31.53 68.29
N ARG A 207 10.83 -30.49 68.71
CA ARG A 207 11.17 -29.33 69.63
C ARG A 207 11.83 -28.07 69.00
N GLY A 208 11.60 -26.83 69.48
CA GLY A 208 10.58 -26.32 70.44
C GLY A 208 10.82 -24.89 71.03
N GLY A 209 9.75 -24.20 71.51
CA GLY A 209 9.75 -22.97 72.34
C GLY A 209 9.58 -21.61 71.60
N ASP A 210 8.89 -20.57 72.12
CA ASP A 210 7.98 -20.46 73.29
C ASP A 210 7.04 -19.21 73.17
N VAL A 211 5.88 -19.14 73.88
CA VAL A 211 4.73 -18.24 73.49
C VAL A 211 3.95 -17.50 74.62
N PRO A 212 3.81 -16.15 74.60
CA PRO A 212 2.98 -15.33 75.51
C PRO A 212 1.72 -14.65 74.87
N ALA A 213 0.86 -13.99 75.68
CA ALA A 213 -0.39 -13.26 75.27
C ALA A 213 -0.90 -12.28 76.37
N PRO A 214 -2.15 -11.71 76.42
CA PRO A 214 -3.33 -11.69 75.49
C PRO A 214 -3.96 -10.23 75.34
N ARG A 215 -5.25 -9.78 75.46
CA ARG A 215 -6.64 -10.28 75.81
C ARG A 215 -7.76 -9.20 75.51
N ARG A 216 -8.98 -9.58 75.04
CA ARG A 216 -10.34 -8.89 75.13
C ARG A 216 -10.73 -7.75 74.10
N ARG A 217 -12.03 -7.53 73.67
CA ARG A 217 -13.38 -8.14 73.99
C ARG A 217 -14.55 -7.91 72.94
N ARG A 218 -15.43 -8.92 72.77
CA ARG A 218 -16.95 -8.95 72.56
C ARG A 218 -17.72 -8.68 71.21
N ARG A 219 -18.54 -9.70 70.80
CA ARG A 219 -19.92 -9.74 70.17
C ARG A 219 -20.15 -9.11 68.76
N GLY A 220 -21.08 -9.54 67.87
CA GLY A 220 -22.13 -10.60 67.83
C GLY A 220 -22.71 -10.87 66.39
N ARG A 221 -23.64 -11.85 66.22
CA ARG A 221 -24.22 -12.43 64.95
C ARG A 221 -25.58 -11.78 64.51
N PRO A 222 -26.22 -12.04 63.32
CA PRO A 222 -26.22 -13.27 62.47
C PRO A 222 -26.22 -13.09 60.91
N ARG A 223 -26.62 -14.14 60.17
CA ARG A 223 -26.69 -14.31 58.67
C ARG A 223 -28.09 -14.84 58.28
N PRO A 224 -28.53 -14.77 56.99
CA PRO A 224 -28.23 -15.77 55.95
C PRO A 224 -27.84 -15.09 54.59
N ALA A 225 -28.08 -15.51 53.33
CA ALA A 225 -28.93 -16.52 52.68
C ALA A 225 -28.35 -17.10 51.36
N ALA A 226 -29.06 -16.99 50.22
CA ALA A 226 -28.94 -17.81 49.01
C ALA A 226 -29.04 -17.04 47.66
N PRO A 227 -28.44 -17.55 46.56
CA PRO A 227 -28.70 -17.12 45.18
C PRO A 227 -29.14 -18.26 44.24
N SER A 228 -30.04 -18.01 43.27
CA SER A 228 -30.31 -18.98 42.17
C SER A 228 -31.06 -18.42 40.95
N ARG A 229 -30.51 -18.61 39.73
CA ARG A 229 -31.19 -18.82 38.41
C ARG A 229 -32.15 -17.72 37.88
N ARG A 230 -32.24 -17.39 36.56
CA ARG A 230 -31.52 -17.80 35.33
C ARG A 230 -31.89 -16.83 34.17
N THR A 231 -31.12 -16.87 33.06
CA THR A 231 -31.48 -16.50 31.66
C THR A 231 -31.73 -15.02 31.27
N ALA A 232 -31.42 -14.73 29.99
CA ALA A 232 -31.38 -13.41 29.33
C ALA A 232 -32.74 -12.90 28.82
N PRO A 233 -32.77 -11.71 28.18
CA PRO A 233 -33.19 -11.70 26.77
C PRO A 233 -32.40 -10.76 25.82
N HIS A 234 -32.65 -10.93 24.52
CA HIS A 234 -32.02 -10.23 23.40
C HIS A 234 -32.40 -8.75 23.24
N LEU A 235 -31.49 -7.97 22.62
CA LEU A 235 -31.83 -6.76 21.87
C LEU A 235 -32.25 -7.13 20.43
N ARG A 236 -33.35 -6.55 19.92
CA ARG A 236 -33.71 -6.58 18.50
C ARG A 236 -34.38 -5.29 18.02
N ARG A 237 -33.97 -4.87 16.82
CA ARG A 237 -34.51 -3.80 15.95
C ARG A 237 -35.96 -3.36 16.23
N ARG A 238 -36.22 -2.04 16.17
CA ARG A 238 -37.48 -1.52 15.60
C ARG A 238 -37.31 -0.19 14.85
N ARG A 239 -37.90 -0.14 13.65
CA ARG A 239 -38.08 1.08 12.82
C ARG A 239 -39.02 2.08 13.52
N ARG A 240 -38.92 3.36 13.16
CA ARG A 240 -40.05 4.30 13.17
C ARG A 240 -40.32 4.81 11.74
N ALA A 241 -41.51 5.35 11.49
CA ALA A 241 -41.99 5.75 10.17
C ALA A 241 -42.82 7.06 10.24
N ARG A 242 -43.13 7.62 9.06
CA ARG A 242 -43.93 8.84 8.83
C ARG A 242 -45.29 8.83 9.58
N PRO A 243 -45.79 10.00 9.99
CA PRO A 243 -46.92 10.65 9.27
C PRO A 243 -46.73 12.20 9.17
N PRO A 244 -47.68 13.03 8.65
CA PRO A 244 -49.02 12.73 8.11
C PRO A 244 -49.30 13.26 6.68
N ARG A 245 -50.55 13.07 6.21
CA ARG A 245 -51.15 13.65 4.98
C ARG A 245 -52.29 14.61 5.35
N ARG A 246 -52.63 15.56 4.47
CA ARG A 246 -54.01 16.00 4.21
C ARG A 246 -54.22 16.26 2.71
N SER A 247 -55.49 16.22 2.28
CA SER A 247 -56.00 16.39 0.91
C SER A 247 -56.79 17.72 0.81
N ALA A 248 -57.37 18.19 -0.31
CA ALA A 248 -57.85 17.50 -1.51
C ALA A 248 -58.13 18.44 -2.72
N ARG A 249 -58.64 17.84 -3.82
CA ARG A 249 -59.43 18.37 -4.96
C ARG A 249 -58.73 18.94 -6.22
N ARG A 250 -59.00 18.21 -7.32
CA ARG A 250 -59.01 18.57 -8.76
C ARG A 250 -60.28 19.42 -9.07
N PRO A 251 -60.43 20.13 -10.23
CA PRO A 251 -60.63 19.46 -11.55
C PRO A 251 -60.22 20.19 -12.87
N ALA A 252 -60.09 19.37 -13.93
CA ALA A 252 -60.42 19.52 -15.37
C ALA A 252 -60.17 20.79 -16.25
N HIS A 253 -59.86 20.51 -17.54
CA HIS A 253 -59.78 21.41 -18.71
C HIS A 253 -61.14 22.00 -19.18
N PRO A 254 -61.16 23.06 -20.03
CA PRO A 254 -61.25 22.86 -21.50
C PRO A 254 -60.56 23.89 -22.46
N ARG A 255 -60.13 23.40 -23.64
CA ARG A 255 -60.02 23.98 -25.03
C ARG A 255 -59.61 25.46 -25.32
N ARG A 256 -58.57 25.61 -26.18
CA ARG A 256 -58.32 26.46 -27.41
C ARG A 256 -59.07 27.82 -27.62
N PRO A 257 -58.50 28.85 -28.34
CA PRO A 257 -57.60 28.74 -29.53
C PRO A 257 -56.37 29.70 -29.58
N ALA A 258 -55.79 29.94 -30.77
CA ALA A 258 -54.60 30.77 -31.08
C ALA A 258 -54.99 32.11 -31.79
N PRO A 259 -54.09 33.02 -32.31
CA PRO A 259 -53.14 32.75 -33.43
C PRO A 259 -51.82 33.62 -33.50
N ARG A 260 -51.12 33.54 -34.65
CA ARG A 260 -50.04 34.43 -35.21
C ARG A 260 -48.61 34.34 -34.61
N THR A 261 -47.48 34.55 -35.34
CA THR A 261 -46.98 34.27 -36.73
C THR A 261 -45.53 34.82 -36.80
N GLY A 262 -44.55 34.30 -37.55
CA GLY A 262 -44.49 33.12 -38.42
C GLY A 262 -43.19 33.07 -39.26
N THR A 263 -42.96 31.93 -39.96
CA THR A 263 -42.19 31.72 -41.24
C THR A 263 -40.88 32.50 -41.50
N ALA A 264 -39.80 31.86 -41.97
CA ALA A 264 -39.75 31.16 -43.28
C ALA A 264 -38.50 30.24 -43.44
N ALA A 265 -38.38 29.35 -44.44
CA ALA A 265 -39.36 28.54 -45.20
C ALA A 265 -38.64 27.51 -46.12
N ARG A 266 -39.29 26.36 -46.38
CA ARG A 266 -38.91 25.29 -47.36
C ARG A 266 -37.62 24.51 -47.00
N GLY A 267 -37.48 23.23 -47.34
CA GLY A 267 -38.42 22.26 -47.93
C GLY A 267 -37.69 20.94 -48.26
N PRO A 268 -38.19 19.74 -47.86
CA PRO A 268 -37.45 18.47 -47.98
C PRO A 268 -37.98 17.56 -49.12
N VAL A 269 -37.36 16.38 -49.30
CA VAL A 269 -37.99 15.03 -49.27
C VAL A 269 -36.96 13.91 -49.55
N GLU A 270 -37.32 12.68 -49.15
CA GLU A 270 -36.56 11.42 -49.17
C GLU A 270 -36.15 10.92 -50.58
N SER A 271 -35.31 9.89 -50.61
CA SER A 271 -35.39 8.81 -51.62
C SER A 271 -34.94 7.48 -51.04
N ASP A 272 -35.65 6.40 -51.40
CA ASP A 272 -35.53 5.06 -50.83
C ASP A 272 -34.81 4.10 -51.81
N ARG A 273 -34.03 3.15 -51.25
CA ARG A 273 -33.87 1.75 -51.71
C ARG A 273 -33.16 1.31 -53.03
N LEU A 274 -32.58 0.10 -52.91
CA LEU A 274 -32.48 -1.05 -53.88
C LEU A 274 -31.22 -1.30 -54.77
N ARG A 275 -30.51 -2.40 -54.41
CA ARG A 275 -29.94 -3.52 -55.23
C ARG A 275 -28.89 -3.24 -56.33
N GLY A 276 -27.74 -3.97 -56.29
CA GLY A 276 -26.65 -3.84 -57.29
C GLY A 276 -25.90 -5.09 -57.83
N ARG A 277 -25.91 -6.26 -57.17
CA ARG A 277 -25.35 -7.58 -57.62
C ARG A 277 -23.82 -7.78 -57.84
N THR A 278 -23.41 -9.04 -57.59
CA THR A 278 -22.34 -9.87 -58.22
C THR A 278 -20.85 -9.48 -58.21
N ARG A 279 -20.10 -10.21 -57.36
CA ARG A 279 -18.80 -10.89 -57.58
C ARG A 279 -18.55 -11.37 -59.04
N PRO A 280 -17.28 -11.46 -59.53
CA PRO A 280 -16.50 -12.69 -59.26
C PRO A 280 -14.97 -12.56 -58.99
N THR A 281 -14.49 -13.58 -58.28
CA THR A 281 -13.12 -14.15 -58.07
C THR A 281 -11.93 -13.75 -58.98
N ALA A 282 -10.73 -13.58 -58.40
CA ALA A 282 -9.64 -14.60 -58.35
C ALA A 282 -8.19 -14.03 -58.20
N GLY A 283 -7.29 -14.79 -57.54
CA GLY A 283 -5.94 -15.07 -58.09
C GLY A 283 -4.69 -14.25 -57.68
N ARG A 284 -3.98 -14.72 -56.62
CA ARG A 284 -2.49 -14.78 -56.40
C ARG A 284 -1.58 -13.52 -56.53
N ALA A 285 -0.48 -13.57 -55.74
CA ALA A 285 0.70 -12.67 -55.72
C ALA A 285 1.78 -13.13 -56.78
N PRO A 286 2.99 -12.51 -56.96
CA PRO A 286 3.72 -11.59 -56.07
C PRO A 286 4.56 -10.43 -56.73
N LEU A 287 5.45 -9.82 -55.92
CA LEU A 287 6.63 -8.93 -56.15
C LEU A 287 7.31 -8.97 -57.56
N PRO A 288 7.92 -7.86 -58.07
CA PRO A 288 9.21 -7.33 -57.58
C PRO A 288 9.42 -5.78 -57.66
N ALA A 289 10.66 -5.28 -57.78
CA ALA A 289 11.12 -3.91 -57.47
C ALA A 289 11.88 -3.16 -58.62
N THR A 290 12.63 -2.09 -58.28
CA THR A 290 13.47 -1.15 -59.11
C THR A 290 12.70 0.03 -59.76
N ASP A 291 13.25 1.23 -60.02
CA ASP A 291 14.62 1.79 -59.78
C ASP A 291 14.63 3.34 -59.52
N HIS A 292 15.78 3.92 -59.15
CA HIS A 292 16.06 5.36 -58.95
C HIS A 292 16.73 6.05 -60.17
N PRO A 293 16.73 7.40 -60.31
CA PRO A 293 18.02 8.13 -60.11
C PRO A 293 18.02 9.66 -59.75
N ARG A 294 18.94 10.07 -58.86
CA ARG A 294 19.85 11.28 -58.88
C ARG A 294 19.24 12.70 -58.96
N ARG A 295 19.68 13.76 -58.25
CA ARG A 295 21.02 14.25 -57.77
C ARG A 295 20.81 14.97 -56.40
N GLY A 296 21.77 15.33 -55.51
CA GLY A 296 23.26 15.46 -55.52
C GLY A 296 23.66 16.90 -55.11
N ARG A 297 24.65 17.22 -54.25
CA ARG A 297 25.81 16.48 -53.67
C ARG A 297 26.37 17.17 -52.39
N ASN A 298 26.91 16.36 -51.46
CA ASN A 298 28.18 16.44 -50.69
C ASN A 298 28.65 17.70 -49.91
N ALA A 299 29.57 17.65 -48.92
CA ALA A 299 30.00 16.63 -47.92
C ALA A 299 31.18 17.19 -47.03
N ALA A 300 31.53 16.46 -45.95
CA ALA A 300 32.88 16.33 -45.33
C ALA A 300 33.44 17.46 -44.39
N LEU A 301 34.18 17.18 -43.29
CA LEU A 301 34.41 15.97 -42.45
C LEU A 301 35.26 16.25 -41.16
N LEU A 302 35.32 15.28 -40.22
CA LEU A 302 36.40 14.93 -39.23
C LEU A 302 36.54 15.55 -37.80
N ARG A 303 36.43 14.64 -36.78
CA ARG A 303 37.21 14.47 -35.49
C ARG A 303 36.91 15.41 -34.28
N LEU A 304 36.90 15.04 -32.98
CA LEU A 304 37.43 13.91 -32.19
C LEU A 304 36.82 13.85 -30.73
N ARG A 305 36.51 12.63 -30.24
CA ARG A 305 36.58 12.06 -28.85
C ARG A 305 36.32 12.85 -27.52
N ARG A 306 35.32 12.33 -26.78
CA ARG A 306 35.33 11.79 -25.37
C ARG A 306 36.09 12.48 -24.19
N ARG A 307 35.30 12.69 -23.11
CA ARG A 307 35.52 12.43 -21.64
C ARG A 307 36.31 13.41 -20.73
N ALA A 308 35.53 13.99 -19.79
CA ALA A 308 35.62 13.82 -18.32
C ALA A 308 36.47 14.74 -17.41
N ALA A 309 35.77 15.32 -16.42
CA ALA A 309 36.13 15.58 -15.00
C ALA A 309 37.34 16.48 -14.61
N PRO A 310 37.14 17.42 -13.66
CA PRO A 310 38.20 18.04 -12.88
C PRO A 310 38.20 17.60 -11.40
N ARG A 311 39.39 17.45 -10.80
CA ARG A 311 39.61 17.43 -9.34
C ARG A 311 40.93 18.16 -9.02
N SER A 312 40.88 19.07 -8.04
CA SER A 312 41.97 19.53 -7.13
C SER A 312 43.45 19.43 -7.58
N GLY A 313 44.17 20.57 -7.64
CA GLY A 313 45.64 20.57 -7.75
C GLY A 313 46.31 21.95 -7.58
N THR A 314 46.94 22.18 -6.44
CA THR A 314 47.71 23.38 -6.04
C THR A 314 49.04 23.57 -6.80
N ALA A 315 49.45 24.81 -7.09
CA ALA A 315 50.80 25.38 -6.83
C ALA A 315 51.01 26.81 -7.39
N GLY A 316 51.89 27.61 -6.76
CA GLY A 316 52.50 28.82 -7.34
C GLY A 316 53.82 28.50 -8.09
N PRO A 317 54.56 29.51 -8.61
CA PRO A 317 55.22 30.50 -7.75
C PRO A 317 55.18 31.95 -8.28
N ALA A 318 55.96 32.85 -7.67
CA ALA A 318 55.99 34.30 -7.95
C ALA A 318 57.36 34.79 -8.48
N LEU A 319 57.40 36.00 -9.06
CA LEU A 319 58.53 36.97 -9.03
C LEU A 319 58.12 38.31 -9.67
N GLY A 320 58.79 39.40 -9.29
CA GLY A 320 58.79 40.73 -9.95
C GLY A 320 60.25 41.22 -10.07
N PRO A 321 60.58 42.53 -10.08
CA PRO A 321 59.75 43.75 -10.21
C PRO A 321 60.27 44.76 -11.27
N ALA A 322 59.56 45.89 -11.52
CA ALA A 322 60.17 47.13 -12.07
C ALA A 322 59.27 48.40 -11.98
N LEU A 323 59.92 49.56 -11.85
CA LEU A 323 59.48 50.97 -12.01
C LEU A 323 60.75 51.75 -12.49
N PRO A 324 60.71 52.98 -13.10
CA PRO A 324 59.91 54.14 -12.67
C PRO A 324 59.48 55.21 -13.73
N GLY A 325 58.66 56.17 -13.28
CA GLY A 325 58.60 57.57 -13.78
C GLY A 325 57.82 57.85 -15.09
N GLY A 326 57.15 58.99 -15.28
CA GLY A 326 56.74 60.03 -14.32
C GLY A 326 56.70 61.46 -14.89
N LEU A 327 55.56 62.17 -14.77
CA LEU A 327 55.41 63.64 -14.63
C LEU A 327 53.90 64.04 -14.58
N LEU A 328 53.60 65.22 -14.03
CA LEU A 328 52.25 65.79 -13.84
C LEU A 328 52.14 67.18 -14.49
N PRO A 329 50.93 67.76 -14.61
CA PRO A 329 50.68 68.90 -13.72
C PRO A 329 49.26 69.04 -13.13
N ARG A 330 49.22 69.16 -11.79
CA ARG A 330 48.46 70.13 -10.98
C ARG A 330 46.99 70.44 -11.31
N VAL A 331 46.10 70.09 -10.37
CA VAL A 331 44.89 70.86 -10.03
C VAL A 331 45.05 71.47 -8.63
N ARG A 332 44.56 72.71 -8.40
CA ARG A 332 44.63 73.41 -7.11
C ARG A 332 43.23 73.58 -6.48
N ARG A 333 43.16 73.68 -5.15
CA ARG A 333 41.92 73.52 -4.34
C ARG A 333 40.89 74.65 -4.52
N GLY A 334 39.62 74.27 -4.66
CA GLY A 334 38.44 75.07 -4.28
C GLY A 334 37.92 74.70 -2.88
N ARG A 335 37.09 75.54 -2.26
CA ARG A 335 36.59 75.37 -0.87
C ARG A 335 35.25 74.60 -0.78
N ARG A 336 34.97 74.08 0.43
CA ARG A 336 33.70 73.42 0.82
C ARG A 336 32.48 74.31 0.55
N ALA A 337 31.38 73.68 0.12
CA ALA A 337 30.01 74.15 0.35
C ALA A 337 29.26 73.10 1.20
N ARG A 338 28.31 73.54 2.05
CA ARG A 338 27.42 72.63 2.80
C ARG A 338 26.21 72.25 1.93
N PRO A 339 25.76 70.98 1.90
CA PRO A 339 24.49 70.63 1.27
C PRO A 339 23.32 71.00 2.19
N ALA A 340 22.75 72.19 1.99
CA ALA A 340 21.40 72.50 2.47
C ALA A 340 20.39 72.03 1.40
N GLY A 341 19.44 71.14 1.75
CA GLY A 341 18.48 70.67 0.74
C GLY A 341 17.51 69.53 1.10
N THR A 342 17.67 68.85 2.24
CA THR A 342 16.84 67.67 2.60
C THR A 342 15.32 67.95 2.67
N HIS A 343 14.91 69.18 3.00
CA HIS A 343 13.48 69.51 3.17
C HIS A 343 12.67 69.61 1.86
N ARG A 344 13.29 69.78 0.68
CA ARG A 344 12.53 69.95 -0.57
C ARG A 344 12.00 68.65 -1.18
N ALA A 345 12.68 67.52 -0.96
CA ALA A 345 12.26 66.22 -1.48
C ALA A 345 10.99 65.68 -0.79
N ALA A 346 10.87 65.87 0.53
CA ALA A 346 9.72 65.43 1.31
C ALA A 346 8.40 66.12 0.90
N ALA A 347 8.46 67.43 0.62
CA ALA A 347 7.29 68.20 0.19
C ALA A 347 6.72 67.70 -1.15
N CYS A 348 7.58 67.43 -2.14
CA CYS A 348 7.15 66.93 -3.46
C CYS A 348 6.61 65.49 -3.43
N LEU A 349 6.95 64.69 -2.42
CA LEU A 349 6.34 63.38 -2.20
C LEU A 349 4.90 63.49 -1.68
N GLY A 350 4.65 64.36 -0.69
CA GLY A 350 3.32 64.54 -0.09
C GLY A 350 2.25 64.96 -1.10
N ASP A 351 2.56 65.92 -1.96
CA ASP A 351 1.61 66.46 -2.96
C ASP A 351 1.28 65.42 -4.07
N ARG A 352 2.24 64.55 -4.43
CA ARG A 352 1.99 63.41 -5.33
C ARG A 352 1.22 62.28 -4.63
N GLN A 353 1.49 62.01 -3.35
CA GLN A 353 0.74 61.04 -2.54
C GLN A 353 -0.71 61.48 -2.32
N GLY A 354 -0.99 62.78 -2.28
CA GLY A 354 -2.36 63.31 -2.22
C GLY A 354 -3.26 62.81 -3.35
N ARG A 355 -2.72 62.65 -4.58
CA ARG A 355 -3.47 62.13 -5.73
C ARG A 355 -3.69 60.61 -5.70
N LEU A 356 -2.99 59.87 -4.84
CA LEU A 356 -3.23 58.43 -4.63
C LEU A 356 -4.39 58.15 -3.66
N ARG A 357 -5.01 59.18 -3.05
CA ARG A 357 -6.22 59.02 -2.22
C ARG A 357 -7.50 58.75 -3.02
N GLY A 358 -7.42 58.65 -4.35
CA GLY A 358 -8.51 58.11 -5.17
C GLY A 358 -8.70 56.62 -4.87
N ALA A 359 -9.80 56.28 -4.20
CA ALA A 359 -10.05 54.94 -3.65
C ALA A 359 -9.89 53.80 -4.68
N VAL A 360 -9.50 52.63 -4.18
CA VAL A 360 -9.36 51.38 -4.94
C VAL A 360 -10.74 50.89 -5.44
N ARG A 361 -11.18 51.48 -6.55
CA ARG A 361 -12.44 51.17 -7.24
C ARG A 361 -12.14 50.64 -8.64
N GLY A 362 -12.10 49.32 -8.76
CA GLY A 362 -11.89 48.63 -10.03
C GLY A 362 -11.90 47.11 -9.84
N ALA A 363 -12.41 46.39 -10.84
CA ALA A 363 -12.67 44.95 -10.73
C ALA A 363 -11.42 44.10 -10.44
N ALA A 364 -10.21 44.55 -10.84
CA ALA A 364 -8.98 43.80 -10.62
C ALA A 364 -8.57 43.75 -9.12
N PRO A 365 -8.39 44.88 -8.40
CA PRO A 365 -8.21 44.85 -6.95
C PRO A 365 -9.35 44.20 -6.15
N THR A 366 -10.62 44.39 -6.54
CA THR A 366 -11.74 43.72 -5.86
C THR A 366 -11.64 42.20 -5.97
N ARG A 367 -11.29 41.67 -7.16
CA ARG A 367 -11.01 40.25 -7.35
C ARG A 367 -9.79 39.77 -6.55
N LEU A 368 -8.76 40.59 -6.37
CA LEU A 368 -7.57 40.24 -5.57
C LEU A 368 -7.93 40.04 -4.09
N LEU A 369 -8.67 40.99 -3.52
CA LEU A 369 -9.17 40.92 -2.15
C LEU A 369 -10.20 39.78 -1.96
N ALA A 370 -11.02 39.51 -2.97
CA ALA A 370 -11.92 38.36 -2.99
C ALA A 370 -11.21 37.01 -3.24
N GLY A 371 -9.97 36.99 -3.69
CA GLY A 371 -9.21 35.74 -3.95
C GLY A 371 -9.48 35.11 -5.32
N ALA A 372 -10.09 35.83 -6.24
CA ALA A 372 -10.46 35.40 -7.60
C ALA A 372 -9.66 36.16 -8.69
N HIS A 373 -8.36 36.38 -8.47
CA HIS A 373 -7.47 37.09 -9.41
C HIS A 373 -6.31 36.21 -9.87
N HIS A 374 -6.29 35.87 -11.16
CA HIS A 374 -5.31 34.95 -11.75
C HIS A 374 -3.88 35.50 -11.79
N ASP A 375 -3.68 36.83 -11.86
CA ASP A 375 -2.35 37.43 -11.83
C ASP A 375 -2.24 38.52 -10.74
N PRO A 376 -1.88 38.15 -9.50
CA PRO A 376 -1.55 39.12 -8.45
C PRO A 376 -0.31 39.95 -8.78
N HIS A 377 0.63 39.46 -9.60
CA HIS A 377 1.89 40.13 -9.89
C HIS A 377 1.71 41.34 -10.81
N ALA A 378 0.66 41.39 -11.64
CA ALA A 378 0.26 42.62 -12.36
C ALA A 378 -0.25 43.76 -11.44
N LEU A 379 -0.60 43.45 -10.18
CA LEU A 379 -1.16 44.41 -9.22
C LEU A 379 -0.21 44.75 -8.08
N LEU A 380 0.47 43.74 -7.53
CA LEU A 380 1.37 43.79 -6.38
C LEU A 380 2.85 43.85 -6.82
N GLY A 381 3.74 44.13 -5.88
CA GLY A 381 5.17 44.34 -6.17
C GLY A 381 5.46 45.70 -6.78
N ALA A 382 6.59 45.82 -7.47
CA ALA A 382 7.09 47.06 -8.05
C ALA A 382 6.84 47.16 -9.56
N HIS A 383 6.19 48.24 -9.99
CA HIS A 383 5.73 48.48 -11.37
C HIS A 383 6.20 49.84 -11.88
N ARG A 384 6.72 49.90 -13.11
CA ARG A 384 6.98 51.19 -13.78
C ARG A 384 5.65 51.85 -14.13
N VAL A 385 5.49 53.13 -13.80
CA VAL A 385 4.28 53.92 -14.10
C VAL A 385 4.65 55.35 -14.54
N THR A 386 3.72 56.06 -15.16
CA THR A 386 3.90 57.48 -15.47
C THR A 386 4.19 58.28 -14.20
N GLY A 387 5.42 58.74 -14.05
CA GLY A 387 5.88 59.54 -12.91
C GLY A 387 6.76 58.81 -11.88
N GLY A 388 7.02 57.50 -12.03
CA GLY A 388 7.96 56.77 -11.17
C GLY A 388 7.79 55.25 -11.15
N VAL A 389 8.21 54.61 -10.05
CA VAL A 389 7.93 53.20 -9.75
C VAL A 389 6.85 53.11 -8.68
N ARG A 390 5.69 52.55 -9.04
CA ARG A 390 4.62 52.22 -8.09
C ARG A 390 4.97 50.92 -7.39
N LEU A 391 5.12 50.95 -6.07
CA LEU A 391 5.03 49.74 -5.25
C LEU A 391 3.61 49.60 -4.70
N ARG A 392 3.06 48.40 -4.73
CA ARG A 392 1.82 48.03 -4.04
C ARG A 392 2.02 46.70 -3.31
N VAL A 393 1.58 46.64 -2.06
CA VAL A 393 1.78 45.52 -1.15
C VAL A 393 0.44 45.16 -0.49
N LEU A 394 0.15 43.86 -0.39
CA LEU A 394 -0.99 43.33 0.36
C LEU A 394 -0.50 42.73 1.68
N ARG A 395 -0.76 43.42 2.79
CA ARG A 395 -0.53 42.95 4.17
C ARG A 395 -1.75 43.27 5.03
N PRO A 396 -2.77 42.40 5.04
CA PRO A 396 -3.88 42.43 5.99
C PRO A 396 -3.39 42.64 7.42
N TYR A 397 -4.18 43.34 8.23
CA TYR A 397 -3.92 43.64 9.65
C TYR A 397 -2.61 44.40 10.01
N ALA A 398 -1.78 44.80 9.05
CA ALA A 398 -0.63 45.66 9.32
C ALA A 398 -1.08 47.11 9.56
N ASP A 399 -0.50 47.82 10.54
CA ASP A 399 -0.74 49.28 10.71
C ASP A 399 0.27 50.15 9.94
N ARG A 400 1.37 49.54 9.45
CA ARG A 400 2.41 50.24 8.70
C ARG A 400 3.19 49.28 7.80
N VAL A 401 3.25 49.60 6.51
CA VAL A 401 4.23 49.04 5.57
C VAL A 401 5.18 50.15 5.13
N THR A 402 6.47 49.86 5.13
CA THR A 402 7.55 50.75 4.69
C THR A 402 8.45 50.00 3.72
N VAL A 403 8.77 50.62 2.58
CA VAL A 403 9.75 50.10 1.62
C VAL A 403 11.13 50.65 1.99
N GLU A 404 12.11 49.76 2.10
CA GLU A 404 13.51 50.05 2.40
C GLU A 404 14.36 49.67 1.18
N TYR A 405 15.11 50.64 0.63
CA TYR A 405 15.95 50.52 -0.57
C TYR A 405 17.16 51.46 -0.45
N ASP A 406 18.15 51.38 -1.35
CA ASP A 406 19.40 52.16 -1.26
C ASP A 406 19.20 53.69 -1.23
N GLY A 407 18.08 54.18 -1.78
CA GLY A 407 17.70 55.60 -1.73
C GLY A 407 16.95 56.03 -0.47
N GLY A 408 16.75 55.13 0.50
CA GLY A 408 16.16 55.41 1.83
C GLY A 408 14.95 54.54 2.18
N ARG A 409 14.14 55.04 3.12
CA ARG A 409 12.90 54.39 3.57
C ARG A 409 11.68 55.25 3.20
N VAL A 410 10.67 54.65 2.60
CA VAL A 410 9.40 55.32 2.25
C VAL A 410 8.22 54.53 2.81
N ARG A 411 7.43 55.18 3.69
CA ARG A 411 6.17 54.63 4.20
C ARG A 411 5.14 54.58 3.06
N LEU A 412 4.48 53.44 2.90
CA LEU A 412 3.37 53.29 1.96
C LEU A 412 2.08 53.90 2.53
N VAL A 413 1.24 54.44 1.66
CA VAL A 413 -0.09 54.97 2.00
C VAL A 413 -1.08 53.79 2.04
N PRO A 414 -1.90 53.62 3.10
CA PRO A 414 -2.97 52.62 3.11
C PRO A 414 -4.00 52.93 2.02
N GLU A 415 -4.35 51.92 1.23
CA GLU A 415 -5.37 51.99 0.18
C GLU A 415 -6.72 51.39 0.61
N GLY A 416 -6.74 50.59 1.69
CA GLY A 416 -7.91 49.86 2.22
C GLY A 416 -7.64 48.36 2.29
N ASP A 417 -8.32 47.64 3.18
CA ASP A 417 -8.36 46.16 3.23
C ASP A 417 -6.98 45.46 3.16
N GLY A 418 -5.98 46.01 3.84
CA GLY A 418 -4.61 45.50 3.85
C GLY A 418 -3.75 45.88 2.63
N LEU A 419 -4.28 46.61 1.65
CA LEU A 419 -3.50 47.17 0.56
C LEU A 419 -2.77 48.45 0.99
N PHE A 420 -1.52 48.58 0.53
CA PHE A 420 -0.66 49.72 0.74
C PHE A 420 0.07 50.07 -0.57
N ALA A 421 0.18 51.36 -0.92
CA ALA A 421 0.88 51.78 -2.13
C ALA A 421 1.66 53.11 -1.99
N ALA A 422 2.67 53.28 -2.84
CA ALA A 422 3.35 54.56 -3.07
C ALA A 422 4.00 54.57 -4.47
N VAL A 423 4.28 55.76 -5.00
CA VAL A 423 5.12 55.93 -6.20
C VAL A 423 6.45 56.54 -5.77
N LEU A 424 7.53 55.77 -5.91
CA LEU A 424 8.91 56.27 -5.76
C LEU A 424 9.32 57.05 -7.01
N PRO A 425 10.02 58.19 -6.88
CA PRO A 425 10.46 59.01 -8.02
C PRO A 425 11.72 58.44 -8.71
N LEU A 426 11.68 57.14 -9.05
CA LEU A 426 12.75 56.37 -9.68
C LEU A 426 12.39 56.04 -11.14
N ARG A 427 13.41 55.81 -11.99
CA ARG A 427 13.25 55.37 -13.40
C ARG A 427 13.24 53.84 -13.53
N GLU A 428 14.13 53.21 -12.78
CA GLU A 428 14.31 51.76 -12.68
C GLU A 428 13.67 51.25 -11.39
N ILE A 429 13.25 49.98 -11.39
CA ILE A 429 12.83 49.29 -10.17
C ILE A 429 14.09 49.04 -9.33
N PRO A 430 14.16 49.52 -8.07
CA PRO A 430 15.30 49.25 -7.19
C PRO A 430 15.21 47.83 -6.62
N ASP A 431 16.31 47.32 -6.07
CA ASP A 431 16.23 46.27 -5.06
C ASP A 431 15.64 46.87 -3.77
N TYR A 432 14.74 46.13 -3.11
CA TYR A 432 14.04 46.62 -1.92
C TYR A 432 13.64 45.50 -0.96
N ARG A 433 13.37 45.90 0.30
CA ARG A 433 12.76 45.08 1.34
C ARG A 433 11.53 45.76 1.91
N LEU A 434 10.62 44.96 2.45
CA LEU A 434 9.43 45.40 3.17
C LEU A 434 9.73 45.37 4.67
N ARG A 435 9.44 46.48 5.36
CA ARG A 435 9.30 46.54 6.82
C ARG A 435 7.81 46.63 7.14
N ILE A 436 7.27 45.66 7.87
CA ILE A 436 5.84 45.50 8.11
C ILE A 436 5.61 45.47 9.63
N ARG A 437 4.71 46.32 10.13
CA ARG A 437 4.40 46.41 11.56
C ARG A 437 2.95 46.01 11.83
N TYR A 438 2.77 45.22 12.89
CA TYR A 438 1.48 44.71 13.37
C TYR A 438 1.29 45.07 14.85
N GLY A 439 0.04 45.29 15.28
CA GLY A 439 -0.32 45.42 16.71
C GLY A 439 -0.15 46.81 17.33
N GLY A 440 -0.26 47.88 16.53
CA GLY A 440 0.03 49.26 16.94
C GLY A 440 -1.15 50.06 17.50
N SER A 441 -2.01 49.48 18.35
CA SER A 441 -3.17 50.17 18.94
C SER A 441 -2.96 50.62 20.40
N GLY A 442 -2.63 51.90 20.60
CA GLY A 442 -2.56 52.53 21.92
C GLY A 442 -1.93 53.92 21.88
N GLU A 443 -2.55 54.91 22.52
CA GLU A 443 -2.14 56.33 22.44
C GLU A 443 -0.88 56.65 23.28
N ASP A 444 -0.47 55.77 24.21
CA ASP A 444 0.78 55.86 24.98
C ASP A 444 2.04 55.37 24.23
N GLY A 445 1.92 55.02 22.94
CA GLY A 445 3.00 54.36 22.18
C GLY A 445 4.24 55.22 21.86
N ASP A 446 4.13 56.55 21.88
CA ASP A 446 5.13 57.47 21.29
C ASP A 446 6.35 57.77 22.19
N ARG A 447 6.56 56.98 23.27
CA ARG A 447 7.64 57.18 24.27
C ARG A 447 8.38 55.91 24.70
N ARG A 448 8.39 54.86 23.88
CA ARG A 448 9.41 53.79 23.96
C ARG A 448 10.17 53.72 22.64
N GLY A 449 11.45 54.08 22.69
CA GLY A 449 12.26 54.33 21.50
C GLY A 449 13.04 53.12 20.99
N GLU A 450 13.40 53.22 19.71
CA GLU A 450 14.61 52.69 19.05
C GLU A 450 14.81 51.16 18.95
N ASP A 451 14.34 50.35 19.89
CA ASP A 451 14.35 48.89 19.78
C ASP A 451 13.19 48.39 18.90
N GLY A 452 13.51 47.85 17.72
CA GLY A 452 12.56 47.49 16.64
C GLY A 452 11.64 46.28 16.88
N ALA A 453 11.27 46.00 18.13
CA ALA A 453 10.39 44.90 18.51
C ALA A 453 8.97 45.09 17.94
N GLY A 454 8.66 44.38 16.84
CA GLY A 454 7.36 44.41 16.17
C GLY A 454 7.39 44.77 14.68
N GLU A 455 8.56 45.08 14.09
CA GLU A 455 8.71 45.19 12.63
C GLU A 455 9.30 43.91 12.02
N ILE A 456 8.52 43.24 11.18
CA ILE A 456 8.99 42.14 10.32
C ILE A 456 9.70 42.74 9.11
N VAL A 457 10.95 42.32 8.85
CA VAL A 457 11.71 42.72 7.66
C VAL A 457 11.83 41.52 6.73
N THR A 458 11.33 41.64 5.50
CA THR A 458 11.34 40.55 4.50
C THR A 458 11.47 41.07 3.07
N ALA A 459 11.79 40.20 2.11
CA ALA A 459 11.65 40.50 0.70
C ALA A 459 10.17 40.42 0.27
N ASP A 460 9.82 41.08 -0.83
CA ASP A 460 8.46 41.06 -1.36
C ASP A 460 8.24 39.82 -2.24
N PRO A 461 7.30 38.89 -1.91
CA PRO A 461 6.96 37.76 -2.78
C PRO A 461 6.71 38.17 -4.24
N TYR A 462 6.16 39.37 -4.47
CA TYR A 462 5.73 39.84 -5.78
C TYR A 462 6.84 40.53 -6.59
N CYS A 463 8.09 40.55 -6.12
CA CYS A 463 9.24 40.98 -6.92
C CYS A 463 9.94 39.83 -7.69
N PHE A 464 9.56 38.57 -7.42
CA PHE A 464 10.17 37.38 -8.01
C PHE A 464 9.46 36.95 -9.30
N LEU A 465 10.23 36.70 -10.37
CA LEU A 465 9.73 36.08 -11.61
C LEU A 465 9.53 34.55 -11.43
N PRO A 466 8.89 33.89 -12.41
CA PRO A 466 8.92 32.46 -12.67
C PRO A 466 9.94 31.63 -11.87
N ALA A 467 9.55 30.91 -10.83
CA ALA A 467 10.41 29.93 -10.17
C ALA A 467 10.21 28.49 -10.72
N LEU A 468 9.49 28.37 -11.85
CA LEU A 468 9.24 27.17 -12.63
C LEU A 468 9.42 27.52 -14.12
N GLY A 469 9.98 26.63 -14.94
CA GLY A 469 10.36 26.90 -16.33
C GLY A 469 9.34 26.43 -17.37
N ASP A 470 9.44 26.99 -18.59
CA ASP A 470 8.54 26.67 -19.71
C ASP A 470 8.56 25.18 -20.08
N LEU A 471 9.71 24.50 -19.92
CA LEU A 471 9.83 23.06 -20.16
C LEU A 471 9.06 22.24 -19.13
N ASP A 472 9.11 22.63 -17.85
CA ASP A 472 8.40 21.94 -16.78
C ASP A 472 6.89 22.06 -17.02
N LEU A 473 6.42 23.27 -17.34
CA LEU A 473 5.02 23.56 -17.68
C LEU A 473 4.56 22.76 -18.92
N TYR A 474 5.38 22.69 -19.97
CA TYR A 474 5.09 21.90 -21.17
C TYR A 474 4.96 20.40 -20.86
N LEU A 475 5.91 19.84 -20.09
CA LEU A 475 5.87 18.42 -19.70
C LEU A 475 4.69 18.10 -18.78
N ILE A 476 4.26 19.04 -17.93
CA ILE A 476 3.04 18.90 -17.12
C ILE A 476 1.80 18.85 -18.04
N SER A 477 1.64 19.78 -18.99
CA SER A 477 0.49 19.83 -19.89
C SER A 477 0.43 18.68 -20.93
N GLU A 478 1.58 18.07 -21.26
CA GLU A 478 1.61 16.81 -22.03
C GLU A 478 1.36 15.58 -21.16
N GLY A 479 1.45 15.70 -19.83
CA GLY A 479 1.32 14.58 -18.88
C GLY A 479 2.52 13.62 -18.93
N ARG A 480 3.74 14.17 -19.05
CA ARG A 480 4.99 13.41 -19.25
C ARG A 480 6.17 13.96 -18.42
N HIS A 481 5.88 14.62 -17.31
CA HIS A 481 6.87 15.15 -16.37
C HIS A 481 7.27 14.08 -15.35
N GLU A 482 8.26 13.25 -15.70
CA GLU A 482 8.72 12.11 -14.90
C GLU A 482 9.19 12.49 -13.47
N GLU A 483 9.70 13.72 -13.25
CA GLU A 483 10.17 14.18 -11.93
C GLU A 483 9.21 15.21 -11.27
N LEU A 484 7.90 14.95 -11.31
CA LEU A 484 6.86 15.93 -10.96
C LEU A 484 7.03 16.60 -9.58
N TRP A 485 7.56 15.87 -8.59
CA TRP A 485 7.86 16.35 -7.22
C TRP A 485 8.98 17.40 -7.12
N ARG A 486 9.62 17.73 -8.25
CA ARG A 486 10.60 18.81 -8.39
C ARG A 486 9.99 20.06 -9.02
N ALA A 487 8.89 19.91 -9.76
CA ALA A 487 8.12 20.97 -10.40
C ALA A 487 6.93 21.45 -9.56
N LEU A 488 6.16 20.55 -8.96
CA LEU A 488 4.99 20.87 -8.13
C LEU A 488 5.27 20.65 -6.63
N GLY A 489 4.31 21.09 -5.82
CA GLY A 489 4.35 21.11 -4.35
C GLY A 489 5.10 22.30 -3.77
N ALA A 490 5.34 22.26 -2.46
CA ALA A 490 6.31 23.12 -1.78
C ALA A 490 7.76 22.66 -2.00
N ARG A 491 8.63 23.56 -2.50
CA ARG A 491 10.08 23.38 -2.63
C ARG A 491 10.82 24.53 -1.95
N VAL A 492 11.66 24.24 -0.96
CA VAL A 492 12.64 25.21 -0.45
C VAL A 492 13.67 25.48 -1.55
N MET A 493 14.05 26.75 -1.72
CA MET A 493 15.06 27.17 -2.69
C MET A 493 15.63 28.56 -2.35
N THR A 494 16.76 28.90 -2.96
CA THR A 494 17.28 30.28 -2.98
C THR A 494 17.02 30.91 -4.34
N HIS A 495 16.05 31.82 -4.41
CA HIS A 495 15.69 32.56 -5.63
C HIS A 495 16.28 33.97 -5.56
N ARG A 496 17.03 34.41 -6.59
CA ARG A 496 17.71 35.72 -6.64
C ARG A 496 18.50 36.09 -5.36
N GLY A 497 19.15 35.10 -4.72
CA GLY A 497 19.91 35.31 -3.49
C GLY A 497 19.08 35.44 -2.21
N VAL A 498 17.78 35.17 -2.27
CA VAL A 498 16.87 35.12 -1.11
C VAL A 498 16.35 33.70 -0.92
N THR A 499 16.52 33.14 0.27
CA THR A 499 16.01 31.81 0.62
C THR A 499 14.54 31.88 1.03
N GLY A 500 13.76 30.88 0.63
CA GLY A 500 12.33 30.78 0.90
C GLY A 500 11.75 29.53 0.25
N THR A 501 10.42 29.46 0.15
CA THR A 501 9.72 28.31 -0.44
C THR A 501 8.94 28.72 -1.68
N ARG A 502 9.15 28.03 -2.80
CA ARG A 502 8.23 28.04 -3.94
C ARG A 502 7.07 27.10 -3.62
N PHE A 503 5.85 27.62 -3.67
CA PHE A 503 4.64 26.83 -3.66
C PHE A 503 4.10 26.74 -5.09
N THR A 504 3.72 25.53 -5.49
CA THR A 504 3.33 25.22 -6.87
C THR A 504 2.22 24.16 -6.89
N VAL A 505 1.03 24.47 -7.42
CA VAL A 505 -0.13 23.55 -7.37
C VAL A 505 -0.95 23.61 -8.66
N TRP A 506 -1.42 22.46 -9.14
CA TRP A 506 -2.29 22.38 -10.31
C TRP A 506 -3.76 22.49 -9.89
N ALA A 507 -4.46 23.51 -10.40
CA ALA A 507 -5.87 23.81 -10.12
C ALA A 507 -6.48 24.55 -11.33
N PRO A 508 -6.67 23.87 -12.47
CA PRO A 508 -6.88 24.51 -13.77
C PRO A 508 -8.19 25.31 -13.90
N ASN A 509 -9.25 24.93 -13.18
CA ASN A 509 -10.54 25.62 -13.23
C ASN A 509 -10.74 26.63 -12.07
N ALA A 510 -9.75 26.78 -11.18
CA ALA A 510 -9.83 27.74 -10.09
C ALA A 510 -9.85 29.19 -10.61
N ARG A 511 -10.63 30.06 -9.95
CA ARG A 511 -10.64 31.50 -10.22
C ARG A 511 -9.46 32.23 -9.60
N GLY A 512 -8.86 31.62 -8.59
CA GLY A 512 -7.72 32.11 -7.84
C GLY A 512 -7.28 31.08 -6.79
N VAL A 513 -6.00 31.07 -6.47
CA VAL A 513 -5.43 30.25 -5.39
C VAL A 513 -4.57 31.16 -4.51
N ARG A 514 -4.56 30.90 -3.21
CA ARG A 514 -3.64 31.53 -2.25
C ARG A 514 -2.96 30.47 -1.40
N VAL A 515 -1.75 30.74 -0.92
CA VAL A 515 -1.10 29.90 0.10
C VAL A 515 -1.32 30.51 1.48
N THR A 516 -1.70 29.69 2.46
CA THR A 516 -1.93 30.09 3.85
C THR A 516 -1.23 29.14 4.81
N GLY A 517 -0.89 29.57 6.01
CA GLY A 517 -0.13 28.77 6.97
C GLY A 517 0.33 29.55 8.19
N ASP A 518 1.25 28.97 8.96
CA ASP A 518 1.77 29.58 10.20
C ASP A 518 2.40 30.96 9.95
N PHE A 519 3.06 31.14 8.80
CA PHE A 519 3.73 32.38 8.39
C PHE A 519 2.78 33.56 8.10
N CYS A 520 1.47 33.33 8.01
CA CYS A 520 0.43 34.36 7.91
C CYS A 520 -0.62 34.27 9.03
N LEU A 521 -0.35 33.50 10.10
CA LEU A 521 -1.33 33.19 11.15
C LEU A 521 -2.64 32.60 10.60
N TRP A 522 -2.54 31.84 9.50
CA TRP A 522 -3.65 31.22 8.76
C TRP A 522 -4.64 32.20 8.11
N ASP A 523 -4.33 33.50 8.03
CA ASP A 523 -5.04 34.43 7.14
C ASP A 523 -4.80 34.04 5.67
N GLY A 524 -5.85 33.58 5.01
CA GLY A 524 -5.81 33.25 3.58
C GLY A 524 -5.45 34.45 2.69
N THR A 525 -5.84 35.67 3.08
CA THR A 525 -5.87 36.81 2.14
C THR A 525 -4.48 37.40 1.81
N ALA A 526 -3.45 37.16 2.63
CA ALA A 526 -2.15 37.83 2.52
C ALA A 526 -1.23 37.36 1.35
N PHE A 527 -1.41 36.15 0.81
CA PHE A 527 -0.49 35.54 -0.17
C PHE A 527 -1.19 34.86 -1.38
N PRO A 528 -1.95 35.61 -2.20
CA PRO A 528 -2.48 35.10 -3.48
C PRO A 528 -1.38 34.73 -4.49
N MET A 529 -1.58 33.64 -5.21
CA MET A 529 -0.66 33.03 -6.18
C MET A 529 -1.00 33.44 -7.63
N ARG A 530 -0.03 33.36 -8.54
CA ARG A 530 -0.26 33.60 -9.99
C ARG A 530 -0.54 32.30 -10.72
N SER A 531 -1.47 32.33 -11.67
CA SER A 531 -1.64 31.28 -12.68
C SER A 531 -0.58 31.40 -13.76
N LEU A 532 0.09 30.28 -14.10
CA LEU A 532 1.09 30.17 -15.15
C LEU A 532 0.43 29.82 -16.50
N GLY A 533 -0.56 30.62 -16.88
CA GLY A 533 -1.27 30.51 -18.16
C GLY A 533 -2.07 29.21 -18.33
N SER A 534 -2.08 28.68 -19.55
CA SER A 534 -2.86 27.48 -19.94
C SER A 534 -2.39 26.17 -19.31
N SER A 535 -1.34 26.18 -18.49
CA SER A 535 -0.85 25.01 -17.75
C SER A 535 -1.78 24.59 -16.60
N GLY A 536 -2.63 25.51 -16.11
CA GLY A 536 -3.43 25.29 -14.89
C GLY A 536 -2.61 25.29 -13.59
N VAL A 537 -1.30 25.51 -13.66
CA VAL A 537 -0.40 25.57 -12.49
C VAL A 537 -0.46 26.97 -11.88
N TRP A 538 -0.61 27.03 -10.56
CA TRP A 538 -0.52 28.22 -9.73
C TRP A 538 0.81 28.22 -8.99
N GLU A 539 1.47 29.38 -8.91
CA GLU A 539 2.80 29.53 -8.29
C GLU A 539 2.90 30.80 -7.42
N LEU A 540 3.69 30.70 -6.35
CA LEU A 540 4.23 31.84 -5.61
C LEU A 540 5.53 31.44 -4.90
N PHE A 541 6.56 32.30 -4.95
CA PHE A 541 7.73 32.18 -4.06
C PHE A 541 7.54 33.05 -2.82
N VAL A 542 7.63 32.46 -1.63
CA VAL A 542 7.47 33.15 -0.34
C VAL A 542 8.83 33.20 0.39
N PRO A 543 9.49 34.37 0.47
CA PRO A 543 10.74 34.57 1.20
C PRO A 543 10.64 34.21 2.69
N GLY A 544 11.68 33.59 3.23
CA GLY A 544 11.81 33.29 4.66
C GLY A 544 10.96 32.11 5.17
N VAL A 545 10.10 31.50 4.34
CA VAL A 545 9.44 30.24 4.66
C VAL A 545 10.39 29.07 4.37
N GLY A 546 10.61 28.20 5.36
CA GLY A 546 11.52 27.05 5.27
C GLY A 546 10.93 25.76 5.86
N PRO A 547 11.76 24.71 6.04
CA PRO A 547 11.32 23.40 6.51
C PRO A 547 10.55 23.43 7.83
N GLY A 548 9.61 22.51 8.01
CA GLY A 548 8.74 22.42 9.18
C GLY A 548 7.57 23.42 9.19
N THR A 549 7.52 24.40 8.28
CA THR A 549 6.39 25.34 8.20
C THR A 549 5.13 24.64 7.71
N ARG A 550 4.01 24.79 8.42
CA ARG A 550 2.71 24.22 8.00
C ARG A 550 1.95 25.17 7.08
N TYR A 551 1.26 24.61 6.09
CA TYR A 551 0.51 25.35 5.08
C TYR A 551 -0.68 24.56 4.49
N LYS A 552 -1.54 25.31 3.79
CA LYS A 552 -2.63 24.85 2.91
C LYS A 552 -2.80 25.81 1.73
N PHE A 553 -3.60 25.41 0.75
CA PHE A 553 -4.10 26.30 -0.30
C PHE A 553 -5.54 26.73 -0.02
N ASP A 554 -5.78 28.05 -0.07
CA ASP A 554 -7.12 28.65 -0.19
C ASP A 554 -7.48 28.68 -1.68
N VAL A 555 -8.33 27.75 -2.11
CA VAL A 555 -8.72 27.58 -3.52
C VAL A 555 -10.09 28.20 -3.75
N CYS A 556 -10.14 29.26 -4.56
CA CYS A 556 -11.37 29.87 -5.07
C CYS A 556 -11.86 29.05 -6.26
N GLY A 557 -12.88 28.22 -6.05
CA GLY A 557 -13.36 27.26 -7.04
C GLY A 557 -14.03 27.90 -8.27
N ALA A 558 -14.29 27.07 -9.29
CA ALA A 558 -14.93 27.50 -10.54
C ALA A 558 -16.31 28.18 -10.34
N ASP A 559 -17.01 27.91 -9.23
CA ASP A 559 -18.26 28.54 -8.81
C ASP A 559 -18.07 29.84 -7.98
N GLY A 560 -16.92 30.01 -7.34
CA GLY A 560 -16.59 31.09 -6.41
C GLY A 560 -16.66 30.71 -4.93
N SER A 561 -16.85 29.43 -4.62
CA SER A 561 -16.64 28.89 -3.27
C SER A 561 -15.16 28.95 -2.88
N HIS A 562 -14.86 28.91 -1.58
CA HIS A 562 -13.49 28.85 -1.06
C HIS A 562 -13.31 27.61 -0.20
N THR A 563 -12.25 26.84 -0.47
CA THR A 563 -11.95 25.58 0.24
C THR A 563 -10.47 25.51 0.64
N LEU A 564 -10.19 25.03 1.86
CA LEU A 564 -8.83 24.94 2.41
C LEU A 564 -8.24 23.54 2.17
N ARG A 565 -7.49 23.42 1.07
CA ARG A 565 -6.89 22.17 0.59
C ARG A 565 -5.52 21.91 1.19
N ALA A 566 -5.24 20.65 1.52
CA ALA A 566 -3.86 20.16 1.59
C ALA A 566 -3.21 20.22 0.19
N ASP A 567 -1.88 20.29 0.14
CA ASP A 567 -1.13 20.19 -1.10
C ASP A 567 -1.20 18.74 -1.64
N PRO A 568 -1.72 18.50 -2.87
CA PRO A 568 -1.69 17.17 -3.51
C PRO A 568 -0.29 16.56 -3.57
N MET A 569 0.75 17.41 -3.60
CA MET A 569 2.17 17.06 -3.70
C MET A 569 2.89 17.21 -2.35
N ALA A 570 2.16 17.20 -1.23
CA ALA A 570 2.74 17.28 0.11
C ALA A 570 3.75 16.15 0.35
N ARG A 571 5.02 16.51 0.56
CA ARG A 571 6.09 15.56 0.90
C ARG A 571 6.17 15.24 2.40
N ARG A 572 5.37 15.94 3.22
CA ARG A 572 5.12 15.69 4.64
C ARG A 572 3.79 16.32 5.07
N THR A 573 3.17 15.76 6.10
CA THR A 573 1.85 16.11 6.65
C THR A 573 1.91 16.34 8.15
N GLU A 574 0.91 17.03 8.71
CA GLU A 574 0.58 16.86 10.14
C GLU A 574 -0.02 15.47 10.38
N CYS A 575 0.18 14.89 11.57
CA CYS A 575 -0.48 13.63 11.94
C CYS A 575 -2.02 13.81 11.98
N PRO A 576 -2.80 12.94 11.32
CA PRO A 576 -4.25 12.94 11.41
C PRO A 576 -4.76 12.89 12.86
N PRO A 577 -5.89 13.55 13.19
CA PRO A 577 -6.86 14.19 12.28
C PRO A 577 -6.50 15.63 11.86
N ALA A 578 -5.27 16.11 12.14
CA ALA A 578 -4.79 17.35 11.53
C ALA A 578 -4.49 17.12 10.04
N THR A 579 -4.53 18.20 9.23
CA THR A 579 -4.59 18.09 7.77
C THR A 579 -3.77 19.15 7.02
N ALA A 580 -2.89 19.90 7.71
CA ALA A 580 -1.96 20.77 6.99
C ALA A 580 -0.84 19.96 6.32
N SER A 581 -0.37 20.47 5.18
CA SER A 581 0.88 20.04 4.57
C SER A 581 2.05 20.72 5.28
N ILE A 582 3.22 20.08 5.31
CA ILE A 582 4.43 20.61 5.92
C ILE A 582 5.48 20.82 4.84
N VAL A 583 6.14 21.99 4.85
CA VAL A 583 7.28 22.26 3.96
C VAL A 583 8.42 21.34 4.38
N GLU A 584 8.87 20.47 3.46
CA GLU A 584 9.87 19.46 3.76
C GLU A 584 11.13 19.62 2.90
N GLU A 585 12.28 19.49 3.55
CA GLU A 585 13.59 19.37 2.92
C GLU A 585 14.31 18.23 3.67
N SER A 586 14.78 17.23 2.93
CA SER A 586 15.42 16.03 3.50
C SER A 586 16.91 16.26 3.58
N GLU A 587 17.52 15.85 4.69
CA GLU A 587 18.97 15.85 4.90
C GLU A 587 19.51 14.40 5.02
N TYR A 588 18.74 13.41 4.56
CA TYR A 588 19.05 11.98 4.75
C TYR A 588 20.20 11.49 3.87
N GLU A 589 21.28 10.99 4.49
CA GLU A 589 22.37 10.29 3.82
C GLU A 589 22.16 8.76 3.87
N TRP A 590 21.92 8.15 2.70
CA TRP A 590 21.68 6.70 2.57
C TRP A 590 22.94 5.84 2.76
N GLY A 591 22.84 4.80 3.59
CA GLY A 591 23.86 3.78 3.83
C GLY A 591 23.72 2.51 2.97
N ASP A 592 22.78 2.48 2.02
CA ASP A 592 22.35 1.27 1.30
C ASP A 592 23.00 1.08 -0.08
N ALA A 593 23.95 1.92 -0.48
CA ALA A 593 24.49 1.98 -1.84
C ALA A 593 25.03 0.64 -2.40
N ARG A 594 25.31 -0.36 -1.55
CA ARG A 594 25.60 -1.74 -1.97
C ARG A 594 24.36 -2.49 -2.44
N TRP A 595 23.23 -2.39 -1.73
CA TRP A 595 21.94 -2.97 -2.11
C TRP A 595 21.50 -2.40 -3.47
N MET A 596 21.49 -1.08 -3.60
CA MET A 596 21.09 -0.38 -4.84
C MET A 596 21.99 -0.72 -6.06
N ALA A 597 23.21 -1.21 -5.83
CA ALA A 597 24.11 -1.70 -6.88
C ALA A 597 24.03 -3.22 -7.16
N GLU A 598 23.44 -4.00 -6.25
CA GLU A 598 23.22 -5.45 -6.39
C GLU A 598 21.76 -5.81 -6.73
N ARG A 599 20.81 -4.88 -6.55
CA ARG A 599 19.38 -5.01 -6.91
C ARG A 599 19.20 -5.37 -8.38
N GLY A 600 18.31 -6.33 -8.66
CA GLY A 600 18.04 -6.81 -10.02
C GLY A 600 19.18 -7.58 -10.70
N ARG A 601 20.33 -7.84 -10.04
CA ARG A 601 21.45 -8.62 -10.61
C ARG A 601 21.04 -10.04 -11.01
N ARG A 602 20.02 -10.60 -10.35
CA ARG A 602 19.30 -11.81 -10.76
C ARG A 602 17.86 -11.39 -11.11
N PRO A 603 17.26 -11.84 -12.23
CA PRO A 603 15.86 -11.55 -12.54
C PRO A 603 14.94 -12.10 -11.43
N ALA A 604 13.92 -11.33 -11.03
CA ALA A 604 13.09 -11.66 -9.88
C ALA A 604 12.32 -13.00 -10.05
N HIS A 605 11.91 -13.35 -11.28
CA HIS A 605 11.27 -14.64 -11.57
C HIS A 605 12.19 -15.84 -11.26
N ALA A 606 13.50 -15.70 -11.43
CA ALA A 606 14.52 -16.71 -11.16
C ALA A 606 15.35 -16.40 -9.90
N ALA A 607 14.73 -15.75 -8.91
CA ALA A 607 15.30 -15.47 -7.60
C ALA A 607 14.38 -15.98 -6.48
N PRO A 608 14.91 -16.28 -5.29
CA PRO A 608 14.06 -16.58 -4.13
C PRO A 608 13.31 -15.32 -3.72
N MET A 609 11.99 -15.40 -3.62
CA MET A 609 11.12 -14.33 -3.15
C MET A 609 10.07 -14.91 -2.20
N SER A 610 10.40 -14.83 -0.92
CA SER A 610 9.49 -15.04 0.22
C SER A 610 9.31 -13.72 0.95
N ILE A 611 8.06 -13.28 1.06
CA ILE A 611 7.61 -11.95 1.46
C ILE A 611 6.88 -12.04 2.81
N TYR A 612 7.25 -11.17 3.75
CA TYR A 612 6.53 -10.95 5.00
C TYR A 612 5.66 -9.69 4.88
N GLU A 613 4.34 -9.86 4.73
CA GLU A 613 3.39 -8.75 4.64
C GLU A 613 3.03 -8.25 6.05
N LEU A 614 3.02 -6.93 6.27
CA LEU A 614 2.72 -6.33 7.57
C LEU A 614 2.09 -4.94 7.49
N HIS A 615 1.23 -4.63 8.46
CA HIS A 615 0.76 -3.26 8.73
C HIS A 615 1.75 -2.57 9.68
N PRO A 616 2.51 -1.54 9.24
CA PRO A 616 3.62 -1.00 10.04
C PRO A 616 3.21 -0.47 11.42
N ALA A 617 2.03 0.15 11.51
CA ALA A 617 1.53 0.74 12.77
C ALA A 617 1.07 -0.30 13.81
N SER A 618 0.68 -1.50 13.38
CA SER A 618 0.16 -2.55 14.27
C SER A 618 1.00 -3.82 14.34
N TRP A 619 2.07 -3.96 13.55
CA TRP A 619 3.05 -5.04 13.73
C TRP A 619 3.55 -5.12 15.18
N ARG A 620 3.86 -3.98 15.78
CA ARG A 620 4.01 -3.80 17.24
C ARG A 620 3.44 -2.43 17.60
N PRO A 621 2.22 -2.34 18.18
CA PRO A 621 1.57 -1.05 18.42
C PRO A 621 2.42 -0.11 19.29
N GLY A 622 2.54 1.14 18.85
CA GLY A 622 3.31 2.18 19.54
C GLY A 622 4.78 2.31 19.13
N LEU A 623 5.26 1.60 18.10
CA LEU A 623 6.54 1.86 17.45
C LEU A 623 6.38 2.87 16.30
N GLY A 624 7.33 3.79 16.14
CA GLY A 624 7.48 4.59 14.93
C GLY A 624 8.41 3.93 13.91
N TYR A 625 8.62 4.58 12.76
CA TYR A 625 9.56 4.11 11.72
C TYR A 625 10.98 3.93 12.26
N ARG A 626 11.38 4.74 13.25
CA ARG A 626 12.68 4.64 13.92
C ARG A 626 12.81 3.34 14.73
N GLU A 627 11.85 3.04 15.60
CA GLU A 627 11.89 1.82 16.42
C GLU A 627 11.63 0.57 15.56
N LEU A 628 10.89 0.70 14.46
CA LEU A 628 10.78 -0.33 13.42
C LEU A 628 12.14 -0.58 12.74
N ALA A 629 12.92 0.46 12.42
CA ALA A 629 14.25 0.32 11.84
C ALA A 629 15.25 -0.40 12.78
N GLU A 630 15.04 -0.30 14.09
CA GLU A 630 15.83 -1.01 15.10
C GLU A 630 15.40 -2.47 15.31
N GLN A 631 14.12 -2.82 15.08
CA GLN A 631 13.54 -4.13 15.43
C GLN A 631 13.18 -5.03 14.23
N LEU A 632 12.54 -4.48 13.20
CA LEU A 632 11.98 -5.24 12.08
C LEU A 632 13.08 -5.94 11.24
N PRO A 633 14.20 -5.28 10.85
CA PRO A 633 15.23 -5.94 10.04
C PRO A 633 15.88 -7.14 10.74
N ALA A 634 15.96 -7.13 12.07
CA ALA A 634 16.46 -8.26 12.84
C ALA A 634 15.47 -9.44 12.82
N TYR A 635 14.18 -9.17 13.04
CA TYR A 635 13.13 -10.20 13.05
C TYR A 635 12.97 -10.87 11.69
N VAL A 636 12.81 -10.08 10.62
CA VAL A 636 12.58 -10.59 9.25
C VAL A 636 13.77 -11.42 8.77
N LYS A 637 15.00 -10.99 9.11
CA LYS A 637 16.24 -11.72 8.80
C LYS A 637 16.41 -12.99 9.62
N GLU A 638 16.01 -13.01 10.89
CA GLU A 638 16.00 -14.22 11.71
C GLU A 638 14.99 -15.25 11.19
N MET A 639 13.81 -14.79 10.76
CA MET A 639 12.78 -15.60 10.11
C MET A 639 13.12 -16.01 8.66
N GLY A 640 14.29 -15.62 8.15
CA GLY A 640 14.82 -16.06 6.85
C GLY A 640 14.18 -15.43 5.60
N PHE A 641 13.13 -14.62 5.75
CA PHE A 641 12.42 -13.94 4.65
C PHE A 641 13.37 -13.09 3.78
N THR A 642 12.95 -12.80 2.56
CA THR A 642 13.75 -12.05 1.56
C THR A 642 13.28 -10.62 1.37
N HIS A 643 11.99 -10.35 1.57
CA HIS A 643 11.36 -9.06 1.39
C HIS A 643 10.34 -8.82 2.52
N VAL A 644 10.03 -7.55 2.78
CA VAL A 644 8.79 -7.14 3.45
C VAL A 644 7.84 -6.52 2.42
N GLU A 645 6.54 -6.69 2.63
CA GLU A 645 5.49 -5.93 1.92
C GLU A 645 4.75 -5.08 2.96
N LEU A 646 4.85 -3.76 2.80
CA LEU A 646 4.28 -2.79 3.74
C LEU A 646 2.92 -2.31 3.24
N MET A 647 1.85 -2.61 4.00
CA MET A 647 0.52 -2.03 3.77
C MET A 647 0.61 -0.48 3.73
N PRO A 648 -0.29 0.20 2.98
CA PRO A 648 0.05 1.47 2.31
C PRO A 648 0.69 2.53 3.22
N PRO A 649 1.98 2.88 3.02
CA PRO A 649 2.68 3.82 3.89
C PRO A 649 2.26 5.27 3.67
N ALA A 650 1.60 5.58 2.55
CA ALA A 650 1.18 6.94 2.18
C ALA A 650 0.15 7.54 3.15
N GLU A 651 0.10 8.87 3.29
CA GLU A 651 -0.76 9.50 4.29
C GLU A 651 -2.26 9.32 3.99
N HIS A 652 -3.00 8.83 4.98
CA HIS A 652 -4.42 8.48 4.95
C HIS A 652 -5.09 9.01 6.23
N PRO A 653 -6.34 9.53 6.21
CA PRO A 653 -6.92 10.21 7.37
C PRO A 653 -7.44 9.23 8.45
N PHE A 654 -7.83 8.02 8.07
CA PHE A 654 -8.49 7.06 8.97
C PHE A 654 -7.70 5.75 9.09
N GLY A 655 -7.30 5.38 10.31
CA GLY A 655 -6.48 4.18 10.58
C GLY A 655 -7.17 2.86 10.20
N GLY A 656 -8.48 2.75 10.45
CA GLY A 656 -9.30 1.62 10.02
C GLY A 656 -9.57 1.51 8.52
N SER A 657 -8.85 2.28 7.67
CA SER A 657 -8.70 2.00 6.24
C SER A 657 -7.43 1.18 5.92
N TRP A 658 -6.60 0.91 6.93
CA TRP A 658 -5.30 0.22 6.88
C TRP A 658 -4.27 0.81 5.90
N GLY A 659 -4.53 2.02 5.42
CA GLY A 659 -3.74 2.73 4.41
C GLY A 659 -4.47 2.98 3.10
N TYR A 660 -5.48 2.18 2.74
CA TYR A 660 -6.08 2.16 1.40
C TYR A 660 -6.92 3.40 1.04
N GLN A 661 -7.23 4.30 1.99
CA GLN A 661 -7.88 5.58 1.69
C GLN A 661 -6.87 6.74 1.70
N VAL A 662 -5.94 6.72 0.75
CA VAL A 662 -4.82 7.67 0.64
C VAL A 662 -5.29 9.08 0.28
N THR A 663 -4.69 10.08 0.93
CA THR A 663 -4.91 11.51 0.68
C THR A 663 -3.61 12.27 0.39
N GLY A 664 -2.51 11.93 1.08
CA GLY A 664 -1.18 12.49 0.88
C GLY A 664 -0.25 11.50 0.17
N TYR A 665 -0.47 11.30 -1.12
CA TYR A 665 0.26 10.32 -1.97
C TYR A 665 1.79 10.45 -1.95
N TRP A 666 2.32 11.63 -1.61
CA TRP A 666 3.73 11.97 -1.69
C TRP A 666 4.43 12.03 -0.32
N ALA A 667 3.72 11.70 0.77
CA ALA A 667 4.24 11.65 2.13
C ALA A 667 3.97 10.28 2.76
N PRO A 668 4.95 9.64 3.42
CA PRO A 668 4.67 8.56 4.36
C PRO A 668 3.90 9.11 5.58
N THR A 669 3.03 8.29 6.19
CA THR A 669 2.09 8.74 7.23
C THR A 669 2.78 9.30 8.46
N ALA A 670 2.38 10.50 8.86
CA ALA A 670 2.94 11.21 10.02
C ALA A 670 2.56 10.59 11.37
N ARG A 671 1.76 9.50 11.38
CA ARG A 671 1.52 8.66 12.57
C ARG A 671 2.78 7.97 13.10
N LEU A 672 3.70 7.62 12.20
CA LEU A 672 4.87 6.77 12.50
C LEU A 672 6.19 7.54 12.52
N GLY A 673 6.20 8.81 12.13
CA GLY A 673 7.36 9.68 12.19
C GLY A 673 7.47 10.61 10.98
N THR A 674 8.71 10.99 10.68
CA THR A 674 9.06 11.84 9.54
C THR A 674 9.41 11.03 8.28
N PRO A 675 9.39 11.66 7.08
CA PRO A 675 9.90 11.05 5.85
C PRO A 675 11.33 10.49 5.98
N ASP A 676 12.22 11.18 6.69
CA ASP A 676 13.61 10.72 6.87
C ASP A 676 13.72 9.55 7.86
N GLU A 677 12.74 9.38 8.77
CA GLU A 677 12.64 8.17 9.60
C GLU A 677 12.07 6.98 8.81
N PHE A 678 11.20 7.21 7.82
CA PHE A 678 10.81 6.16 6.85
C PHE A 678 12.01 5.75 5.96
N ARG A 679 12.84 6.70 5.50
CA ARG A 679 14.12 6.39 4.84
C ARG A 679 15.02 5.53 5.72
N ALA A 680 15.11 5.85 7.01
CA ALA A 680 15.88 5.06 7.98
C ALA A 680 15.39 3.61 8.14
N LEU A 681 14.08 3.36 8.04
CA LEU A 681 13.52 2.00 8.00
C LEU A 681 13.94 1.25 6.74
N VAL A 682 13.79 1.85 5.56
CA VAL A 682 14.16 1.23 4.28
C VAL A 682 15.65 0.92 4.22
N ASP A 683 16.51 1.88 4.57
CA ASP A 683 17.97 1.70 4.63
C ASP A 683 18.37 0.61 5.64
N ALA A 684 17.70 0.53 6.80
CA ALA A 684 17.95 -0.55 7.76
C ALA A 684 17.57 -1.95 7.22
N LEU A 685 16.51 -2.06 6.43
CA LEU A 685 16.11 -3.30 5.75
C LEU A 685 17.12 -3.66 4.64
N HIS A 686 17.49 -2.70 3.78
CA HIS A 686 18.49 -2.89 2.72
C HIS A 686 19.86 -3.31 3.28
N ARG A 687 20.32 -2.70 4.37
CA ARG A 687 21.56 -3.10 5.07
C ARG A 687 21.47 -4.47 5.76
N ALA A 688 20.26 -4.90 6.14
CA ALA A 688 20.04 -6.27 6.60
C ALA A 688 20.06 -7.28 5.44
N GLY A 689 19.84 -6.84 4.19
CA GLY A 689 19.70 -7.68 3.00
C GLY A 689 18.26 -8.10 2.73
N ILE A 690 17.30 -7.28 3.16
CA ILE A 690 15.85 -7.47 3.00
C ILE A 690 15.34 -6.40 2.04
N GLY A 691 14.60 -6.80 1.00
CA GLY A 691 13.98 -5.86 0.08
C GLY A 691 12.67 -5.29 0.60
N VAL A 692 12.30 -4.09 0.12
CA VAL A 692 11.07 -3.39 0.55
C VAL A 692 10.09 -3.24 -0.60
N ILE A 693 8.95 -3.92 -0.50
CA ILE A 693 7.76 -3.71 -1.32
C ILE A 693 6.80 -2.84 -0.51
N ILE A 694 6.06 -1.94 -1.17
CA ILE A 694 4.95 -1.20 -0.57
C ILE A 694 3.67 -1.42 -1.35
N ASP A 695 2.54 -1.40 -0.65
CA ASP A 695 1.24 -1.24 -1.27
C ASP A 695 1.07 0.19 -1.78
N TRP A 696 0.77 0.27 -3.07
CA TRP A 696 0.53 1.52 -3.79
C TRP A 696 -0.90 1.53 -4.31
N VAL A 697 -1.63 2.62 -4.06
CA VAL A 697 -3.09 2.66 -4.16
C VAL A 697 -3.54 3.67 -5.24
N PRO A 698 -3.31 3.40 -6.54
CA PRO A 698 -3.70 4.28 -7.63
C PRO A 698 -5.17 4.11 -8.04
N ALA A 699 -5.91 3.17 -7.45
CA ALA A 699 -7.25 2.79 -7.91
C ALA A 699 -8.35 3.81 -7.55
N HIS A 700 -8.24 4.43 -6.37
CA HIS A 700 -9.29 5.29 -5.81
C HIS A 700 -8.76 6.23 -4.73
N PHE A 701 -9.55 7.25 -4.34
CA PHE A 701 -9.25 8.16 -3.24
C PHE A 701 -10.53 8.59 -2.48
N PRO A 702 -10.46 8.98 -1.20
CA PRO A 702 -11.64 9.31 -0.40
C PRO A 702 -12.23 10.68 -0.73
N LYS A 703 -13.51 10.89 -0.35
CA LYS A 703 -14.30 12.10 -0.64
C LYS A 703 -14.02 13.29 0.29
N ASP A 704 -12.84 13.34 0.90
CA ASP A 704 -12.42 14.39 1.83
C ASP A 704 -12.29 15.76 1.12
N GLU A 705 -13.13 16.72 1.51
CA GLU A 705 -13.19 18.07 0.91
C GLU A 705 -11.88 18.87 1.06
N TRP A 706 -11.07 18.57 2.07
CA TRP A 706 -9.76 19.18 2.28
C TRP A 706 -8.65 18.51 1.44
N ALA A 707 -8.94 17.41 0.73
CA ALA A 707 -8.03 16.67 -0.14
C ALA A 707 -8.42 16.84 -1.63
N LEU A 708 -8.21 15.80 -2.44
CA LEU A 708 -8.32 15.83 -3.91
C LEU A 708 -9.76 16.00 -4.45
N ALA A 709 -10.78 15.62 -3.68
CA ALA A 709 -12.17 15.55 -4.13
C ALA A 709 -12.70 16.93 -4.57
N ARG A 710 -13.04 17.08 -5.85
CA ARG A 710 -13.44 18.34 -6.50
C ARG A 710 -12.45 19.49 -6.26
N PHE A 711 -11.14 19.23 -6.41
CA PHE A 711 -10.05 20.10 -5.94
C PHE A 711 -10.22 21.61 -6.26
N ASP A 712 -10.61 21.94 -7.50
CA ASP A 712 -10.79 23.32 -7.98
C ASP A 712 -12.27 23.75 -8.10
N GLY A 713 -13.16 23.04 -7.40
CA GLY A 713 -14.62 23.17 -7.50
C GLY A 713 -15.26 22.32 -8.61
N THR A 714 -14.45 21.77 -9.53
CA THR A 714 -14.89 20.84 -10.59
C THR A 714 -14.34 19.42 -10.35
N PRO A 715 -14.88 18.37 -11.00
CA PRO A 715 -14.20 17.08 -11.12
C PRO A 715 -12.80 17.30 -11.70
N CYS A 716 -11.77 17.07 -10.89
CA CYS A 716 -10.41 17.54 -11.16
C CYS A 716 -9.40 16.40 -11.21
N TYR A 717 -9.40 15.56 -10.17
CA TYR A 717 -8.66 14.30 -10.12
C TYR A 717 -9.58 13.10 -10.42
N GLU A 718 -10.86 13.23 -10.09
CA GLU A 718 -11.91 12.26 -10.40
C GLU A 718 -12.50 12.47 -11.80
N HIS A 719 -13.00 11.38 -12.40
CA HIS A 719 -13.60 11.42 -13.74
C HIS A 719 -14.89 12.26 -13.79
N PRO A 720 -15.14 13.06 -14.86
CA PRO A 720 -16.28 13.98 -14.91
C PRO A 720 -17.66 13.35 -15.19
N ASP A 721 -17.73 12.13 -15.76
CA ASP A 721 -18.98 11.34 -15.83
C ASP A 721 -19.27 10.71 -14.45
N PRO A 722 -20.38 11.04 -13.77
CA PRO A 722 -20.74 10.48 -12.47
C PRO A 722 -20.81 8.94 -12.41
N LEU A 723 -21.07 8.26 -13.54
CA LEU A 723 -21.13 6.79 -13.57
C LEU A 723 -19.74 6.13 -13.44
N ARG A 724 -18.69 6.84 -13.90
CA ARG A 724 -17.26 6.48 -13.78
C ARG A 724 -16.54 7.19 -12.62
N ALA A 725 -17.20 8.13 -11.93
CA ALA A 725 -16.55 9.00 -10.94
C ALA A 725 -16.42 8.37 -9.55
N GLU A 726 -17.35 7.48 -9.17
CA GLU A 726 -17.45 6.95 -7.81
C GLU A 726 -17.40 5.42 -7.79
N HIS A 727 -16.69 4.86 -6.80
CA HIS A 727 -16.71 3.43 -6.52
C HIS A 727 -17.84 3.11 -5.50
N PRO A 728 -18.94 2.47 -5.92
CA PRO A 728 -20.20 2.49 -5.17
C PRO A 728 -20.15 1.76 -3.82
N ASP A 729 -19.51 0.59 -3.77
CA ASP A 729 -19.40 -0.22 -2.53
C ASP A 729 -18.46 0.40 -1.48
N TRP A 730 -17.55 1.28 -1.88
CA TRP A 730 -16.52 1.86 -1.01
C TRP A 730 -16.83 3.32 -0.62
N GLY A 731 -17.69 4.00 -1.37
CA GLY A 731 -18.01 5.42 -1.16
C GLY A 731 -16.86 6.38 -1.53
N THR A 732 -15.87 5.92 -2.31
CA THR A 732 -14.69 6.68 -2.75
C THR A 732 -14.84 7.19 -4.19
N LEU A 733 -13.84 7.91 -4.69
CA LEU A 733 -13.75 8.41 -6.07
C LEU A 733 -12.70 7.65 -6.87
N GLU A 734 -12.95 7.42 -8.15
CA GLU A 734 -11.99 6.84 -9.10
C GLU A 734 -11.26 7.95 -9.87
N PHE A 735 -9.97 7.76 -10.18
CA PHE A 735 -9.16 8.74 -10.89
C PHE A 735 -9.51 8.83 -12.39
N ASP A 736 -9.42 10.04 -12.95
CA ASP A 736 -9.45 10.24 -14.41
C ASP A 736 -8.10 9.83 -15.04
N TYR A 737 -7.91 8.54 -15.28
CA TYR A 737 -6.71 8.01 -15.95
C TYR A 737 -6.52 8.53 -17.39
N GLY A 738 -7.59 9.02 -18.03
CA GLY A 738 -7.54 9.60 -19.37
C GLY A 738 -6.88 10.97 -19.34
N ARG A 739 -7.20 11.77 -18.31
CA ARG A 739 -6.62 13.09 -18.08
C ARG A 739 -5.12 13.04 -17.87
N ARG A 740 -4.39 13.79 -18.70
CA ARG A 740 -2.92 13.77 -18.80
C ARG A 740 -2.23 14.07 -17.49
N GLU A 741 -2.67 15.11 -16.80
CA GLU A 741 -2.02 15.60 -15.58
C GLU A 741 -2.29 14.67 -14.38
N VAL A 742 -3.48 14.05 -14.34
CA VAL A 742 -3.86 13.04 -13.32
C VAL A 742 -3.08 11.75 -13.52
N ARG A 743 -2.98 11.26 -14.77
CA ARG A 743 -2.13 10.11 -15.09
C ARG A 743 -0.67 10.40 -14.76
N ASN A 744 -0.15 11.61 -15.05
CA ASN A 744 1.22 11.99 -14.70
C ASN A 744 1.43 12.09 -13.18
N PHE A 745 0.44 12.57 -12.42
CA PHE A 745 0.47 12.55 -10.96
C PHE A 745 0.69 11.13 -10.43
N LEU A 746 -0.05 10.14 -10.94
CA LEU A 746 0.11 8.74 -10.53
C LEU A 746 1.43 8.12 -11.04
N VAL A 747 1.74 8.25 -12.34
CA VAL A 747 2.98 7.66 -12.92
C VAL A 747 4.24 8.22 -12.26
N ALA A 748 4.31 9.53 -12.01
CA ALA A 748 5.44 10.13 -11.29
C ALA A 748 5.46 9.74 -9.80
N ASN A 749 4.31 9.47 -9.17
CA ASN A 749 4.26 9.01 -7.78
C ASN A 749 4.85 7.60 -7.62
N ALA A 750 4.57 6.69 -8.55
CA ALA A 750 5.18 5.35 -8.57
C ALA A 750 6.72 5.43 -8.64
N VAL A 751 7.27 6.27 -9.54
CA VAL A 751 8.72 6.49 -9.64
C VAL A 751 9.30 7.13 -8.37
N TYR A 752 8.58 8.09 -7.77
CA TYR A 752 9.03 8.81 -6.57
C TYR A 752 9.27 7.92 -5.36
N TRP A 753 8.41 6.92 -5.09
CA TRP A 753 8.66 5.95 -4.03
C TRP A 753 9.92 5.12 -4.29
N CYS A 754 10.16 4.74 -5.55
CA CYS A 754 11.33 3.97 -5.97
C CYS A 754 12.64 4.79 -5.95
N GLU A 755 12.58 6.10 -6.17
CA GLU A 755 13.77 6.98 -6.29
C GLU A 755 14.09 7.80 -5.04
N GLU A 756 13.10 8.42 -4.39
CA GLU A 756 13.35 9.30 -3.22
C GLU A 756 13.12 8.57 -1.89
N PHE A 757 12.61 7.33 -1.93
CA PHE A 757 12.54 6.39 -0.80
C PHE A 757 13.16 5.02 -1.09
N HIS A 758 13.88 4.86 -2.22
CA HIS A 758 14.62 3.67 -2.64
C HIS A 758 13.83 2.34 -2.76
N VAL A 759 12.50 2.35 -2.62
CA VAL A 759 11.63 1.15 -2.60
C VAL A 759 11.92 0.17 -3.76
N ASP A 760 11.90 -1.14 -3.44
CA ASP A 760 12.21 -2.24 -4.37
C ASP A 760 10.97 -2.81 -5.09
N GLY A 761 9.76 -2.54 -4.61
CA GLY A 761 8.56 -2.96 -5.32
C GLY A 761 7.29 -2.22 -4.98
N LEU A 762 6.33 -2.25 -5.91
CA LEU A 762 4.99 -1.69 -5.77
C LEU A 762 3.95 -2.80 -5.95
N ARG A 763 3.17 -3.12 -4.92
CA ARG A 763 1.98 -3.98 -5.01
C ARG A 763 0.75 -3.10 -5.22
N VAL A 764 -0.04 -3.39 -6.26
CA VAL A 764 -1.25 -2.64 -6.61
C VAL A 764 -2.47 -3.48 -6.23
N ASP A 765 -3.28 -2.90 -5.34
CA ASP A 765 -4.55 -3.48 -4.89
C ASP A 765 -5.65 -3.32 -5.94
N ALA A 766 -6.60 -4.26 -5.96
CA ALA A 766 -7.88 -4.17 -6.66
C ALA A 766 -7.77 -3.70 -8.13
N VAL A 767 -6.80 -4.19 -8.90
CA VAL A 767 -6.57 -3.78 -10.30
C VAL A 767 -7.82 -4.04 -11.16
N ALA A 768 -8.63 -5.04 -10.81
CA ALA A 768 -9.93 -5.31 -11.41
C ALA A 768 -10.92 -4.12 -11.31
N SER A 769 -10.90 -3.34 -10.22
CA SER A 769 -11.71 -2.12 -10.07
C SER A 769 -11.32 -1.02 -11.05
N MET A 770 -10.04 -0.97 -11.43
CA MET A 770 -9.52 -0.02 -12.41
C MET A 770 -9.84 -0.47 -13.84
N LEU A 771 -9.71 -1.77 -14.12
CA LEU A 771 -9.83 -2.36 -15.46
C LEU A 771 -11.25 -2.40 -16.02
N TYR A 772 -12.29 -2.34 -15.17
CA TYR A 772 -13.67 -2.59 -15.60
C TYR A 772 -14.64 -1.47 -15.19
N LEU A 773 -15.29 -0.87 -16.20
CA LEU A 773 -16.29 0.18 -16.05
C LEU A 773 -17.59 -0.31 -15.38
N ASP A 774 -17.81 -1.62 -15.33
CA ASP A 774 -18.95 -2.28 -14.68
C ASP A 774 -18.61 -2.86 -13.28
N TYR A 775 -17.38 -2.64 -12.77
CA TYR A 775 -17.00 -3.14 -11.46
C TYR A 775 -17.92 -2.56 -10.36
N SER A 776 -18.47 -3.45 -9.52
CA SER A 776 -19.47 -3.15 -8.48
C SER A 776 -20.72 -2.38 -8.93
N ARG A 777 -21.09 -2.39 -10.21
CA ARG A 777 -22.22 -1.61 -10.77
C ARG A 777 -23.29 -2.51 -11.41
N GLU A 778 -24.57 -2.27 -11.13
CA GLU A 778 -25.68 -3.01 -11.77
C GLU A 778 -25.92 -2.56 -13.23
N GLU A 779 -26.71 -3.32 -13.99
CA GLU A 779 -27.13 -2.96 -15.35
C GLU A 779 -27.79 -1.56 -15.38
N GLY A 780 -27.25 -0.65 -16.20
CA GLY A 780 -27.70 0.74 -16.30
C GLY A 780 -27.11 1.70 -15.25
N GLN A 781 -26.19 1.24 -14.39
CA GLN A 781 -25.39 2.09 -13.48
C GLN A 781 -23.98 2.40 -14.04
N TRP A 782 -23.66 1.92 -15.24
CA TRP A 782 -22.39 2.15 -15.93
C TRP A 782 -22.62 2.42 -17.43
N SER A 783 -21.57 2.89 -18.11
CA SER A 783 -21.55 3.20 -19.54
C SER A 783 -20.39 2.44 -20.23
N PRO A 784 -20.60 1.82 -21.40
CA PRO A 784 -19.54 1.11 -22.11
C PRO A 784 -18.53 2.06 -22.74
N ASN A 785 -17.33 1.53 -23.00
CA ASN A 785 -16.23 2.25 -23.64
C ASN A 785 -16.52 2.58 -25.12
N GLU A 786 -15.62 3.34 -25.74
CA GLU A 786 -15.72 3.78 -27.15
C GLU A 786 -15.84 2.64 -28.18
N PHE A 787 -15.50 1.40 -27.80
CA PHE A 787 -15.60 0.18 -28.61
C PHE A 787 -16.84 -0.68 -28.27
N GLY A 788 -17.66 -0.26 -27.30
CA GLY A 788 -18.84 -1.00 -26.81
C GLY A 788 -18.53 -2.08 -25.76
N GLY A 789 -17.28 -2.15 -25.27
CA GLY A 789 -16.86 -3.08 -24.21
C GLY A 789 -17.02 -2.51 -22.81
N ARG A 790 -16.83 -3.37 -21.80
CA ARG A 790 -16.81 -2.99 -20.37
C ARG A 790 -15.43 -2.54 -19.87
N ASP A 791 -14.39 -2.81 -20.63
CA ASP A 791 -13.01 -2.57 -20.22
C ASP A 791 -12.69 -1.07 -20.19
N ASN A 792 -11.81 -0.63 -19.29
CA ASN A 792 -11.44 0.76 -19.10
C ASN A 792 -10.12 1.08 -19.83
N PRO A 793 -10.15 1.55 -21.10
CA PRO A 793 -8.93 1.73 -21.90
C PRO A 793 -8.00 2.81 -21.31
N ASP A 794 -8.52 3.73 -20.51
CA ASP A 794 -7.72 4.74 -19.82
C ASP A 794 -6.86 4.12 -18.71
N ALA A 795 -7.44 3.25 -17.89
CA ALA A 795 -6.72 2.51 -16.86
C ALA A 795 -5.69 1.53 -17.45
N VAL A 796 -6.04 0.81 -18.52
CA VAL A 796 -5.11 -0.08 -19.24
C VAL A 796 -3.89 0.71 -19.74
N ARG A 797 -4.09 1.86 -20.40
CA ARG A 797 -3.01 2.74 -20.86
C ARG A 797 -2.16 3.26 -19.70
N PHE A 798 -2.79 3.66 -18.59
CA PHE A 798 -2.09 4.11 -17.39
C PHE A 798 -1.22 3.03 -16.76
N LEU A 799 -1.73 1.81 -16.56
CA LEU A 799 -0.97 0.71 -16.00
C LEU A 799 0.23 0.33 -16.88
N GLN A 800 0.04 0.34 -18.20
CA GLN A 800 1.11 0.14 -19.18
C GLN A 800 2.18 1.25 -19.14
N GLU A 801 1.77 2.52 -19.04
CA GLU A 801 2.69 3.67 -18.94
C GLU A 801 3.45 3.67 -17.61
N MET A 802 2.78 3.33 -16.50
CA MET A 802 3.33 3.20 -15.15
C MET A 802 4.41 2.12 -15.13
N ASN A 803 4.06 0.87 -15.47
CA ASN A 803 5.01 -0.25 -15.47
C ASN A 803 6.21 0.05 -16.40
N SER A 804 5.95 0.48 -17.64
CA SER A 804 7.02 0.79 -18.61
C SER A 804 7.94 1.95 -18.16
N THR A 805 7.46 2.83 -17.30
CA THR A 805 8.26 3.94 -16.74
C THR A 805 9.03 3.51 -15.49
N VAL A 806 8.42 2.76 -14.56
CA VAL A 806 9.08 2.22 -13.37
C VAL A 806 10.24 1.31 -13.75
N TYR A 807 10.05 0.33 -14.64
CA TYR A 807 11.13 -0.57 -15.08
C TYR A 807 12.27 0.15 -15.82
N ARG A 808 12.01 1.32 -16.41
CA ARG A 808 13.00 2.14 -17.13
C ARG A 808 13.77 3.08 -16.21
N ARG A 809 13.10 3.75 -15.27
CA ARG A 809 13.72 4.67 -14.29
C ARG A 809 14.44 3.89 -13.20
N CYS A 810 13.84 2.79 -12.73
CA CYS A 810 14.24 2.06 -11.54
C CYS A 810 14.55 0.57 -11.83
N PRO A 811 15.63 0.24 -12.58
CA PRO A 811 15.99 -1.14 -12.83
C PRO A 811 16.09 -1.99 -11.57
N GLY A 812 15.58 -3.22 -11.66
CA GLY A 812 15.56 -4.18 -10.55
C GLY A 812 14.42 -4.00 -9.54
N VAL A 813 13.58 -2.96 -9.68
CA VAL A 813 12.28 -2.88 -8.99
C VAL A 813 11.31 -3.94 -9.56
N VAL A 814 10.36 -4.41 -8.76
CA VAL A 814 9.26 -5.27 -9.19
C VAL A 814 7.90 -4.59 -9.03
N THR A 815 6.94 -4.89 -9.90
CA THR A 815 5.53 -4.50 -9.71
C THR A 815 4.66 -5.75 -9.60
N ILE A 816 3.70 -5.71 -8.69
CA ILE A 816 2.83 -6.84 -8.35
C ILE A 816 1.38 -6.39 -8.47
N ALA A 817 0.52 -7.18 -9.10
CA ALA A 817 -0.92 -6.90 -9.22
C ALA A 817 -1.76 -7.89 -8.41
N GLU A 818 -2.67 -7.39 -7.59
CA GLU A 818 -3.89 -8.13 -7.25
C GLU A 818 -4.93 -7.85 -8.36
N GLU A 819 -5.32 -8.90 -9.07
CA GLU A 819 -6.28 -8.81 -10.16
C GLU A 819 -7.18 -10.06 -10.09
N SER A 820 -8.32 -9.91 -9.42
CA SER A 820 -9.20 -11.01 -8.98
C SER A 820 -10.04 -11.64 -10.10
N THR A 821 -9.83 -11.25 -11.36
CA THR A 821 -10.49 -11.84 -12.52
C THR A 821 -9.49 -12.59 -13.43
N ALA A 822 -9.93 -12.89 -14.66
CA ALA A 822 -9.17 -13.60 -15.67
C ALA A 822 -8.72 -12.67 -16.81
N TRP A 823 -8.14 -11.50 -16.48
CA TRP A 823 -7.54 -10.63 -17.49
C TRP A 823 -6.33 -11.31 -18.14
N ASP A 824 -6.25 -11.27 -19.48
CA ASP A 824 -5.15 -11.89 -20.25
C ASP A 824 -3.90 -10.99 -20.28
N GLY A 825 -2.79 -11.48 -19.73
CA GLY A 825 -1.48 -10.85 -19.83
C GLY A 825 -1.24 -9.74 -18.82
N VAL A 826 -1.60 -9.95 -17.56
CA VAL A 826 -1.31 -9.01 -16.46
C VAL A 826 0.21 -8.84 -16.28
N THR A 827 0.96 -9.95 -16.33
CA THR A 827 2.43 -10.00 -16.19
C THR A 827 3.18 -10.09 -17.53
N ARG A 828 2.44 -10.09 -18.64
CA ARG A 828 2.99 -10.02 -20.00
C ARG A 828 3.56 -8.62 -20.27
N ALA A 829 4.63 -8.52 -21.06
CA ALA A 829 5.25 -7.23 -21.34
C ALA A 829 4.33 -6.30 -22.16
N THR A 830 4.44 -4.99 -21.94
CA THR A 830 3.51 -3.99 -22.52
C THR A 830 3.53 -3.89 -24.04
N HIS A 831 4.58 -4.39 -24.69
CA HIS A 831 4.73 -4.42 -26.14
C HIS A 831 4.30 -5.75 -26.78
N GLU A 832 3.95 -6.76 -25.97
CA GLU A 832 3.50 -8.08 -26.43
C GLU A 832 1.97 -8.12 -26.46
N THR A 833 1.39 -8.27 -27.66
CA THR A 833 -0.07 -8.27 -27.84
C THR A 833 -0.68 -9.64 -27.53
N GLY A 834 -1.71 -9.65 -26.68
CA GLY A 834 -2.48 -10.83 -26.31
C GLY A 834 -3.51 -11.27 -27.35
N ALA A 835 -4.21 -12.37 -27.05
CA ALA A 835 -5.26 -12.91 -27.92
C ALA A 835 -6.48 -11.99 -28.03
N ASN A 836 -6.65 -11.09 -27.06
CA ASN A 836 -7.63 -10.00 -27.04
C ASN A 836 -7.26 -8.78 -27.91
N GLY A 837 -6.06 -8.75 -28.50
CA GLY A 837 -5.56 -7.60 -29.28
C GLY A 837 -5.02 -6.44 -28.43
N VAL A 838 -4.93 -6.60 -27.11
CA VAL A 838 -4.40 -5.61 -26.17
C VAL A 838 -2.96 -5.99 -25.80
N GLY A 839 -2.07 -5.00 -25.58
CA GLY A 839 -0.75 -5.27 -25.00
C GLY A 839 -0.87 -5.78 -23.56
N GLY A 840 0.12 -6.52 -23.06
CA GLY A 840 0.18 -6.89 -21.64
C GLY A 840 0.12 -5.66 -20.71
N LEU A 841 -0.29 -5.83 -19.45
CA LEU A 841 -0.31 -4.72 -18.48
C LEU A 841 1.10 -4.38 -17.98
N GLY A 842 2.06 -5.30 -18.11
CA GLY A 842 3.47 -5.07 -17.82
C GLY A 842 3.88 -5.27 -16.37
N PHE A 843 3.07 -5.92 -15.53
CA PHE A 843 3.46 -6.23 -14.16
C PHE A 843 4.58 -7.27 -14.11
N GLY A 844 5.39 -7.26 -13.05
CA GLY A 844 6.36 -8.33 -12.78
C GLY A 844 5.67 -9.63 -12.33
N PHE A 845 4.68 -9.50 -11.44
CA PHE A 845 3.93 -10.62 -10.85
C PHE A 845 2.43 -10.33 -10.70
N LYS A 846 1.62 -11.39 -10.57
CA LYS A 846 0.20 -11.37 -10.21
C LYS A 846 -0.03 -12.23 -8.96
N TRP A 847 -0.87 -11.77 -8.02
CA TRP A 847 -1.36 -12.59 -6.91
C TRP A 847 -2.27 -13.73 -7.41
N ASN A 848 -1.98 -14.96 -7.04
CA ASN A 848 -2.76 -16.14 -7.42
C ASN A 848 -3.98 -16.32 -6.51
N MET A 849 -4.98 -15.45 -6.70
CA MET A 849 -6.23 -15.47 -5.91
C MET A 849 -7.03 -16.78 -6.09
N GLY A 850 -6.89 -17.46 -7.23
CA GLY A 850 -7.48 -18.78 -7.46
C GLY A 850 -6.85 -19.85 -6.58
N TRP A 851 -5.52 -20.01 -6.64
CA TRP A 851 -4.77 -20.92 -5.76
C TRP A 851 -5.05 -20.63 -4.27
N MET A 852 -5.11 -19.36 -3.87
CA MET A 852 -5.39 -18.96 -2.49
C MET A 852 -6.79 -19.44 -2.07
N HIS A 853 -7.81 -19.17 -2.89
CA HIS A 853 -9.17 -19.57 -2.60
C HIS A 853 -9.32 -21.09 -2.55
N ASP A 854 -8.93 -21.78 -3.62
CA ASP A 854 -9.10 -23.23 -3.78
C ASP A 854 -8.37 -24.00 -2.67
N SER A 855 -7.14 -23.58 -2.33
CA SER A 855 -6.35 -24.29 -1.32
C SER A 855 -6.77 -23.99 0.13
N LEU A 856 -7.23 -22.76 0.45
CA LEU A 856 -7.85 -22.49 1.76
C LEU A 856 -9.19 -23.21 1.91
N VAL A 857 -9.99 -23.31 0.85
CA VAL A 857 -11.26 -24.03 0.82
C VAL A 857 -11.04 -25.54 1.00
N TYR A 858 -10.02 -26.13 0.38
CA TYR A 858 -9.61 -27.52 0.60
C TYR A 858 -9.13 -27.76 2.04
N MET A 859 -8.23 -26.90 2.54
CA MET A 859 -7.69 -27.05 3.88
C MET A 859 -8.74 -26.87 4.98
N SER A 860 -9.78 -26.06 4.76
CA SER A 860 -10.89 -25.93 5.71
C SER A 860 -11.81 -27.16 5.77
N LYS A 861 -11.74 -28.10 4.82
CA LYS A 861 -12.51 -29.34 4.89
C LYS A 861 -11.91 -30.26 5.95
N ASP A 862 -12.79 -30.91 6.72
CA ASP A 862 -12.40 -32.09 7.51
C ASP A 862 -11.72 -33.14 6.60
N PRO A 863 -10.60 -33.77 7.02
CA PRO A 863 -9.86 -34.70 6.18
C PRO A 863 -10.69 -35.83 5.55
N VAL A 864 -11.77 -36.29 6.19
CA VAL A 864 -12.62 -37.36 5.59
C VAL A 864 -13.40 -36.90 4.36
N HIS A 865 -13.56 -35.59 4.16
CA HIS A 865 -14.25 -35.01 2.99
C HIS A 865 -13.29 -34.56 1.89
N ARG A 866 -11.99 -34.42 2.17
CA ARG A 866 -10.98 -33.88 1.25
C ARG A 866 -10.85 -34.69 -0.05
N VAL A 867 -11.16 -35.98 -0.05
CA VAL A 867 -11.29 -36.84 -1.25
C VAL A 867 -12.25 -36.25 -2.30
N HIS A 868 -13.33 -35.57 -1.90
CA HIS A 868 -14.29 -34.93 -2.81
C HIS A 868 -13.82 -33.58 -3.36
N HIS A 869 -12.71 -33.05 -2.80
CA HIS A 869 -12.19 -31.71 -3.03
C HIS A 869 -10.74 -31.73 -3.56
N HIS A 870 -10.14 -32.90 -3.78
CA HIS A 870 -8.73 -33.05 -4.18
C HIS A 870 -8.35 -32.27 -5.46
N GLY A 871 -9.32 -32.06 -6.36
CA GLY A 871 -9.15 -31.21 -7.55
C GLY A 871 -8.90 -29.73 -7.23
N GLU A 872 -9.32 -29.22 -6.08
CA GLU A 872 -9.11 -27.81 -5.68
C GLU A 872 -7.59 -27.49 -5.57
N LEU A 873 -6.78 -28.38 -4.99
CA LEU A 873 -5.34 -28.19 -4.94
C LEU A 873 -4.67 -28.31 -6.33
N THR A 874 -5.04 -29.31 -7.12
CA THR A 874 -4.36 -29.62 -8.38
C THR A 874 -4.79 -28.72 -9.54
N PHE A 875 -5.95 -28.07 -9.47
CA PHE A 875 -6.48 -27.20 -10.53
C PHE A 875 -5.59 -25.97 -10.80
N SER A 876 -4.96 -25.41 -9.77
CA SER A 876 -4.04 -24.27 -9.91
C SER A 876 -2.90 -24.54 -10.92
N MET A 877 -2.40 -25.78 -11.00
CA MET A 877 -1.36 -26.20 -11.94
C MET A 877 -1.82 -26.27 -13.41
N VAL A 878 -3.13 -26.14 -13.70
CA VAL A 878 -3.66 -26.01 -15.06
C VAL A 878 -3.30 -24.65 -15.66
N TYR A 879 -3.16 -23.61 -14.83
CA TYR A 879 -2.89 -22.24 -15.25
C TYR A 879 -1.66 -21.59 -14.60
N ALA A 880 -0.91 -22.29 -13.73
CA ALA A 880 0.27 -21.77 -13.03
C ALA A 880 1.38 -21.14 -13.92
N TYR A 881 1.33 -21.32 -15.24
CA TYR A 881 2.28 -20.76 -16.22
C TYR A 881 1.65 -19.73 -17.19
N SER A 882 0.41 -19.28 -16.97
CA SER A 882 -0.18 -18.19 -17.77
C SER A 882 0.26 -16.80 -17.32
N GLU A 883 0.70 -16.66 -16.06
CA GLU A 883 1.17 -15.42 -15.45
C GLU A 883 2.30 -15.74 -14.45
N ASN A 884 3.13 -14.76 -14.11
CA ASN A 884 4.16 -14.92 -13.07
C ASN A 884 3.52 -14.80 -11.68
N TYR A 885 3.30 -15.91 -10.97
CA TYR A 885 2.50 -15.89 -9.74
C TYR A 885 3.28 -15.64 -8.44
N VAL A 886 2.71 -14.77 -7.59
CA VAL A 886 2.85 -14.79 -6.13
C VAL A 886 1.69 -15.61 -5.56
N LEU A 887 1.93 -16.39 -4.51
CA LEU A 887 0.97 -17.17 -3.74
C LEU A 887 0.69 -16.42 -2.43
N PRO A 888 -0.44 -15.69 -2.31
CA PRO A 888 -0.69 -14.84 -1.14
C PRO A 888 -1.48 -15.57 -0.05
N ILE A 889 -1.05 -15.41 1.20
CA ILE A 889 -1.89 -15.57 2.39
C ILE A 889 -1.82 -14.26 3.16
N SER A 890 -2.58 -13.29 2.66
CA SER A 890 -2.49 -11.88 3.03
C SER A 890 -3.38 -11.47 4.20
N HIS A 891 -3.24 -10.22 4.64
CA HIS A 891 -4.04 -9.58 5.70
C HIS A 891 -5.55 -9.81 5.51
N ASP A 892 -6.01 -9.69 4.27
CA ASP A 892 -7.42 -9.73 3.89
C ASP A 892 -8.05 -11.11 4.15
N GLU A 893 -7.25 -12.19 4.18
CA GLU A 893 -7.73 -13.54 4.45
C GLU A 893 -7.85 -13.87 5.95
N VAL A 894 -7.41 -12.99 6.85
CA VAL A 894 -7.38 -13.27 8.30
C VAL A 894 -8.15 -12.26 9.15
N VAL A 895 -9.17 -11.66 8.54
CA VAL A 895 -10.07 -10.62 9.08
C VAL A 895 -11.54 -10.91 8.76
N HIS A 896 -12.45 -10.03 9.20
CA HIS A 896 -13.85 -9.96 8.76
C HIS A 896 -14.69 -11.25 8.95
N GLY A 897 -14.34 -12.10 9.92
CA GLY A 897 -15.02 -13.37 10.18
C GLY A 897 -14.47 -14.55 9.38
N LYS A 898 -13.38 -14.38 8.61
CA LYS A 898 -12.70 -15.45 7.88
C LYS A 898 -11.82 -16.35 8.76
N GLY A 899 -11.47 -15.91 9.98
CA GLY A 899 -10.55 -16.57 10.90
C GLY A 899 -9.07 -16.50 10.47
N ALA A 900 -8.16 -16.43 11.45
CA ALA A 900 -6.72 -16.62 11.22
C ALA A 900 -6.40 -18.03 10.70
N LEU A 901 -5.24 -18.20 10.05
CA LEU A 901 -4.92 -19.38 9.24
C LEU A 901 -5.03 -20.71 10.02
N VAL A 902 -4.53 -20.76 11.26
CA VAL A 902 -4.66 -21.97 12.12
C VAL A 902 -6.11 -22.23 12.58
N SER A 903 -6.93 -21.16 12.68
CA SER A 903 -8.34 -21.24 13.10
C SER A 903 -9.28 -21.64 11.96
N LYS A 904 -8.85 -21.55 10.69
CA LYS A 904 -9.53 -22.15 9.52
C LYS A 904 -9.44 -23.67 9.50
N MET A 905 -8.42 -24.25 10.14
CA MET A 905 -8.11 -25.67 10.05
C MET A 905 -9.08 -26.54 10.87
N PRO A 906 -9.39 -27.76 10.40
CA PRO A 906 -10.25 -28.71 11.11
C PRO A 906 -9.52 -29.38 12.29
N GLY A 907 -10.29 -30.11 13.09
CA GLY A 907 -9.77 -30.97 14.16
C GLY A 907 -9.52 -30.28 15.50
N ASP A 908 -8.78 -30.97 16.37
CA ASP A 908 -8.30 -30.47 17.66
C ASP A 908 -7.12 -29.48 17.51
N TRP A 909 -6.59 -28.97 18.62
CA TRP A 909 -5.52 -27.97 18.60
C TRP A 909 -4.23 -28.48 17.94
N TRP A 910 -3.83 -29.74 18.15
CA TRP A 910 -2.65 -30.34 17.50
C TRP A 910 -2.91 -30.52 16.01
N GLN A 911 -4.07 -31.09 15.65
CA GLN A 911 -4.46 -31.31 14.25
C GLN A 911 -4.52 -30.00 13.46
N ARG A 912 -4.96 -28.90 14.07
CA ARG A 912 -4.96 -27.56 13.45
C ARG A 912 -3.56 -27.06 13.13
N ARG A 913 -2.60 -27.22 14.06
CA ARG A 913 -1.20 -26.87 13.82
C ARG A 913 -0.57 -27.78 12.77
N ALA A 914 -0.80 -29.08 12.83
CA ALA A 914 -0.30 -30.02 11.81
C ALA A 914 -0.80 -29.65 10.40
N ASN A 915 -2.12 -29.43 10.23
CA ASN A 915 -2.69 -28.89 8.99
C ASN A 915 -2.04 -27.58 8.53
N HIS A 916 -1.87 -26.61 9.44
CA HIS A 916 -1.24 -25.32 9.15
C HIS A 916 0.22 -25.49 8.70
N ARG A 917 1.00 -26.32 9.39
CA ARG A 917 2.40 -26.62 9.05
C ARG A 917 2.53 -27.34 7.70
N ALA A 918 1.73 -28.38 7.47
CA ALA A 918 1.67 -29.10 6.18
C ALA A 918 1.32 -28.17 5.03
N TYR A 919 0.35 -27.27 5.23
CA TYR A 919 -0.08 -26.29 4.24
C TYR A 919 1.03 -25.28 3.89
N LEU A 920 1.77 -24.75 4.87
CA LEU A 920 2.91 -23.88 4.60
C LEU A 920 4.04 -24.65 3.88
N GLY A 921 4.31 -25.91 4.25
CA GLY A 921 5.25 -26.78 3.53
C GLY A 921 4.83 -27.12 2.09
N TYR A 922 3.52 -27.16 1.82
CA TYR A 922 2.98 -27.28 0.46
C TYR A 922 3.13 -25.96 -0.31
N MET A 923 2.75 -24.83 0.29
CA MET A 923 2.81 -23.49 -0.30
C MET A 923 4.23 -23.03 -0.68
N TRP A 924 5.24 -23.38 0.13
CA TRP A 924 6.65 -23.12 -0.19
C TRP A 924 7.24 -24.06 -1.25
N ALA A 925 6.62 -25.24 -1.46
CA ALA A 925 7.02 -26.17 -2.51
C ALA A 925 6.31 -25.92 -3.85
N HIS A 926 5.08 -25.42 -3.81
CA HIS A 926 4.28 -25.11 -4.99
C HIS A 926 4.96 -24.04 -5.88
N PRO A 927 4.90 -24.15 -7.22
CA PRO A 927 5.39 -23.11 -8.12
C PRO A 927 4.76 -21.74 -7.83
N GLY A 928 5.60 -20.73 -7.71
CA GLY A 928 5.23 -19.34 -7.39
C GLY A 928 6.09 -18.76 -6.26
N LYS A 929 6.02 -17.44 -6.08
CA LYS A 929 6.69 -16.71 -4.99
C LYS A 929 5.78 -16.64 -3.76
N GLN A 930 6.32 -16.59 -2.54
CA GLN A 930 5.55 -16.76 -1.31
C GLN A 930 5.24 -15.40 -0.65
N LEU A 931 4.01 -15.20 -0.18
CA LEU A 931 3.64 -14.07 0.69
C LEU A 931 2.81 -14.56 1.89
N LEU A 932 3.24 -14.19 3.10
CA LEU A 932 2.55 -14.56 4.34
C LEU A 932 2.43 -13.34 5.27
N PHE A 933 1.20 -13.06 5.72
CA PHE A 933 0.92 -11.95 6.64
C PHE A 933 1.36 -12.20 8.08
N MET A 934 1.72 -11.11 8.76
CA MET A 934 2.14 -11.11 10.16
C MET A 934 1.15 -11.78 11.14
N GLY A 935 1.73 -12.48 12.11
CA GLY A 935 1.04 -13.30 13.10
C GLY A 935 0.64 -14.69 12.60
N GLN A 936 0.62 -14.95 11.30
CA GLN A 936 0.39 -16.29 10.78
C GLN A 936 1.63 -17.18 10.95
N GLU A 937 2.84 -16.60 10.93
CA GLU A 937 4.11 -17.33 11.04
C GLU A 937 4.31 -18.04 12.39
N PHE A 938 3.55 -17.66 13.42
CA PHE A 938 3.51 -18.35 14.72
C PHE A 938 2.11 -18.89 15.08
N ALA A 939 1.24 -19.05 14.07
CA ALA A 939 -0.13 -19.54 14.22
C ALA A 939 -0.93 -18.81 15.32
N GLN A 940 -1.09 -17.48 15.22
CA GLN A 940 -1.99 -16.74 16.11
C GLN A 940 -3.44 -17.23 15.99
N GLY A 941 -4.18 -17.23 17.11
CA GLY A 941 -5.51 -17.83 17.18
C GLY A 941 -6.64 -16.92 16.75
N ALA A 942 -6.54 -15.62 17.05
CA ALA A 942 -7.52 -14.60 16.68
C ALA A 942 -7.26 -14.04 15.28
N GLU A 943 -8.31 -13.49 14.66
CA GLU A 943 -8.20 -12.62 13.48
C GLU A 943 -7.30 -11.41 13.78
N TRP A 944 -6.70 -10.84 12.74
CA TRP A 944 -5.91 -9.62 12.89
C TRP A 944 -6.79 -8.44 13.31
N SER A 945 -6.26 -7.65 14.25
CA SER A 945 -6.81 -6.36 14.66
C SER A 945 -5.76 -5.28 14.43
N GLU A 946 -6.14 -4.18 13.79
CA GLU A 946 -5.25 -3.03 13.62
C GLU A 946 -4.99 -2.31 14.96
N GLU A 947 -5.95 -2.35 15.90
CA GLU A 947 -5.79 -1.76 17.23
C GLU A 947 -4.88 -2.59 18.16
N GLU A 948 -4.93 -3.93 18.09
CA GLU A 948 -4.19 -4.82 19.01
C GLU A 948 -2.88 -5.38 18.43
N GLY A 949 -2.78 -5.51 17.11
CA GLY A 949 -1.64 -6.13 16.42
C GLY A 949 -1.57 -7.67 16.54
N PRO A 950 -0.49 -8.30 16.05
CA PRO A 950 -0.24 -9.72 16.20
C PRO A 950 -0.14 -10.15 17.68
N GLN A 951 -0.57 -11.36 18.00
CA GLN A 951 -0.68 -11.86 19.38
C GLN A 951 0.67 -12.24 20.03
N TRP A 952 1.69 -11.39 20.02
CA TRP A 952 3.07 -11.67 20.47
C TRP A 952 3.21 -12.34 21.85
N TRP A 953 2.26 -12.09 22.76
CA TRP A 953 2.22 -12.71 24.08
C TRP A 953 2.10 -14.25 24.04
N VAL A 954 1.63 -14.84 22.94
CA VAL A 954 1.63 -16.31 22.78
C VAL A 954 3.04 -16.90 22.69
N LEU A 955 4.04 -16.07 22.36
CA LEU A 955 5.46 -16.47 22.32
C LEU A 955 6.19 -16.23 23.65
N ASP A 956 5.56 -15.65 24.67
CA ASP A 956 6.17 -15.49 26.00
C ASP A 956 6.45 -16.88 26.61
N ALA A 957 7.63 -17.09 27.19
CA ALA A 957 7.99 -18.37 27.82
C ALA A 957 7.12 -18.71 29.05
N GLY A 958 6.40 -17.73 29.62
CA GLY A 958 5.40 -17.94 30.65
C GLY A 958 4.02 -18.38 30.14
N TRP A 959 3.76 -18.35 28.83
CA TRP A 959 2.50 -18.82 28.25
C TRP A 959 2.51 -20.35 28.07
N PRO A 960 1.52 -21.11 28.61
CA PRO A 960 1.58 -22.58 28.59
C PRO A 960 1.64 -23.23 27.19
N ALA A 961 1.08 -22.58 26.16
CA ALA A 961 1.16 -23.06 24.78
C ALA A 961 2.28 -22.38 23.96
N SER A 962 3.22 -21.67 24.61
CA SER A 962 4.35 -21.02 23.90
C SER A 962 5.18 -21.98 23.02
N PRO A 963 5.47 -23.23 23.44
CA PRO A 963 6.13 -24.20 22.56
C PRO A 963 5.34 -24.49 21.27
N ASP A 964 4.00 -24.47 21.31
CA ASP A 964 3.15 -24.74 20.14
C ASP A 964 3.28 -23.67 19.06
N HIS A 965 3.28 -22.41 19.48
CA HIS A 965 3.41 -21.25 18.59
C HIS A 965 4.86 -21.09 18.09
N ARG A 966 5.83 -21.34 18.98
CA ARG A 966 7.26 -21.34 18.62
C ARG A 966 7.62 -22.46 17.65
N GLY A 967 7.00 -23.63 17.75
CA GLY A 967 7.18 -24.72 16.79
C GLY A 967 6.81 -24.31 15.36
N VAL A 968 5.68 -23.60 15.18
CA VAL A 968 5.31 -23.05 13.87
C VAL A 968 6.27 -21.95 13.42
N GLN A 969 6.71 -21.08 14.34
CA GLN A 969 7.71 -20.04 14.06
C GLN A 969 9.05 -20.62 13.59
N HIS A 970 9.51 -21.70 14.22
CA HIS A 970 10.72 -22.42 13.79
C HIS A 970 10.52 -23.04 12.40
N LEU A 971 9.33 -23.60 12.10
CA LEU A 971 9.07 -24.11 10.76
C LEU A 971 9.11 -23.02 9.69
N VAL A 972 8.50 -21.85 9.91
CA VAL A 972 8.52 -20.78 8.87
C VAL A 972 9.93 -20.24 8.64
N ARG A 973 10.74 -20.16 9.71
CA ARG A 973 12.17 -19.87 9.60
C ARG A 973 12.92 -20.91 8.77
N ASP A 974 12.74 -22.18 9.07
CA ASP A 974 13.47 -23.27 8.42
C ASP A 974 12.98 -23.47 6.96
N LEU A 975 11.67 -23.32 6.69
CA LEU A 975 11.09 -23.22 5.34
C LEU A 975 11.79 -22.12 4.52
N ASN A 976 11.94 -20.93 5.07
CA ASN A 976 12.62 -19.81 4.40
C ASN A 976 14.12 -20.04 4.19
N HIS A 977 14.81 -20.69 5.14
CA HIS A 977 16.21 -21.06 4.95
C HIS A 977 16.37 -22.10 3.84
N VAL A 978 15.71 -23.26 3.97
CA VAL A 978 15.76 -24.37 3.00
C VAL A 978 15.32 -23.90 1.60
N TYR A 979 14.28 -23.06 1.50
CA TYR A 979 13.82 -22.48 0.24
C TYR A 979 14.93 -21.75 -0.54
N ARG A 980 15.63 -20.80 0.09
CA ARG A 980 16.70 -20.03 -0.60
C ARG A 980 17.88 -20.91 -0.97
N ASP A 981 18.15 -21.93 -0.17
CA ASP A 981 19.32 -22.79 -0.29
C ASP A 981 19.10 -23.91 -1.34
N HIS A 982 17.85 -24.18 -1.76
CA HIS A 982 17.48 -25.17 -2.80
C HIS A 982 16.89 -24.50 -4.06
N PRO A 983 17.68 -24.28 -5.14
CA PRO A 983 17.25 -23.54 -6.33
C PRO A 983 16.03 -24.11 -7.06
N ALA A 984 15.75 -25.41 -6.92
CA ALA A 984 14.57 -26.07 -7.50
C ALA A 984 13.24 -25.41 -7.09
N LEU A 985 13.19 -24.80 -5.90
CA LEU A 985 11.98 -24.19 -5.36
C LEU A 985 11.67 -22.81 -5.96
N TRP A 986 12.62 -22.15 -6.67
CA TRP A 986 12.44 -20.77 -7.13
C TRP A 986 13.10 -20.35 -8.44
N GLU A 987 14.00 -21.13 -9.04
CA GLU A 987 14.60 -20.75 -10.34
C GLU A 987 13.64 -20.87 -11.52
N ARG A 988 12.69 -21.81 -11.43
CA ARG A 988 11.80 -22.22 -12.53
C ARG A 988 10.31 -22.12 -12.20
N ASP A 989 9.89 -21.23 -11.30
CA ASP A 989 8.47 -21.06 -10.95
C ASP A 989 7.59 -20.74 -12.18
N THR A 990 8.14 -20.02 -13.14
CA THR A 990 7.45 -19.57 -14.36
C THR A 990 7.71 -20.48 -15.57
N GLU A 991 8.38 -21.63 -15.39
CA GLU A 991 8.67 -22.58 -16.47
C GLU A 991 7.97 -23.93 -16.22
N PRO A 992 7.20 -24.48 -17.18
CA PRO A 992 6.64 -25.83 -17.06
C PRO A 992 7.65 -26.96 -16.82
N ALA A 993 8.95 -26.71 -17.09
CA ALA A 993 10.04 -27.62 -16.79
C ALA A 993 10.50 -27.60 -15.31
N GLY A 994 10.05 -26.62 -14.52
CA GLY A 994 10.37 -26.48 -13.09
C GLY A 994 9.57 -27.38 -12.15
N PHE A 995 8.68 -28.22 -12.71
CA PHE A 995 7.70 -29.01 -11.97
C PHE A 995 7.34 -30.30 -12.72
N SER A 996 7.05 -31.38 -12.00
CA SER A 996 6.37 -32.55 -12.54
C SER A 996 5.56 -33.24 -11.45
N TRP A 997 4.26 -33.48 -11.69
CA TRP A 997 3.49 -34.39 -10.85
C TRP A 997 4.12 -35.79 -10.88
N MET A 998 4.35 -36.38 -9.71
CA MET A 998 4.60 -37.82 -9.56
C MET A 998 3.29 -38.54 -9.29
N GLU A 999 2.45 -38.03 -8.37
CA GLU A 999 1.07 -38.46 -8.19
C GLU A 999 0.18 -37.28 -7.78
N ALA A 1000 -0.97 -37.19 -8.44
CA ALA A 1000 -1.92 -36.07 -8.36
C ALA A 1000 -3.40 -36.54 -8.27
N ASN A 1001 -3.61 -37.86 -8.17
CA ASN A 1001 -4.92 -38.52 -8.17
C ASN A 1001 -5.14 -39.39 -6.92
N ALA A 1002 -4.21 -39.35 -5.94
CA ALA A 1002 -4.31 -40.05 -4.66
C ALA A 1002 -5.32 -39.36 -3.71
N ALA A 1003 -6.50 -39.07 -4.24
CA ALA A 1003 -7.60 -38.39 -3.57
C ALA A 1003 -8.19 -39.20 -2.41
N GLU A 1004 -8.31 -40.52 -2.57
CA GLU A 1004 -8.71 -41.43 -1.48
C GLU A 1004 -7.71 -41.40 -0.32
N ASP A 1005 -6.44 -41.09 -0.62
CA ASP A 1005 -5.40 -41.02 0.39
C ASP A 1005 -5.23 -39.64 1.04
N ASN A 1006 -5.73 -38.58 0.38
CA ASN A 1006 -5.38 -37.18 0.59
C ASN A 1006 -3.87 -36.89 0.41
N VAL A 1007 -3.20 -37.58 -0.52
CA VAL A 1007 -1.77 -37.42 -0.78
C VAL A 1007 -1.53 -36.69 -2.10
N LEU A 1008 -0.58 -35.75 -2.12
CA LEU A 1008 -0.03 -35.14 -3.35
C LEU A 1008 1.49 -35.35 -3.40
N VAL A 1009 2.01 -35.65 -4.58
CA VAL A 1009 3.45 -35.86 -4.80
C VAL A 1009 3.89 -35.17 -6.09
N PHE A 1010 4.88 -34.29 -6.00
CA PHE A 1010 5.48 -33.65 -7.17
C PHE A 1010 6.98 -33.42 -6.99
N ALA A 1011 7.72 -33.41 -8.09
CA ALA A 1011 9.09 -32.92 -8.13
C ALA A 1011 9.12 -31.46 -8.59
N ARG A 1012 9.99 -30.66 -7.98
CA ARG A 1012 10.47 -29.37 -8.45
C ARG A 1012 11.86 -29.54 -9.06
N TYR A 1013 12.25 -28.69 -10.01
CA TYR A 1013 13.56 -28.80 -10.70
C TYR A 1013 14.30 -27.46 -10.79
N ALA A 1014 15.59 -27.46 -10.45
CA ALA A 1014 16.50 -26.32 -10.58
C ALA A 1014 16.87 -26.05 -12.05
N ALA A 1015 17.56 -24.93 -12.34
CA ALA A 1015 17.96 -24.59 -13.70
C ALA A 1015 18.89 -25.65 -14.34
N ASP A 1016 19.75 -26.28 -13.53
CA ASP A 1016 20.68 -27.34 -13.93
C ASP A 1016 20.06 -28.75 -14.04
N GLY A 1017 18.81 -28.91 -13.58
CA GLY A 1017 18.09 -30.18 -13.57
C GLY A 1017 17.97 -30.84 -12.19
N THR A 1018 18.67 -30.35 -11.16
CA THR A 1018 18.62 -30.92 -9.80
C THR A 1018 17.17 -30.96 -9.28
N PRO A 1019 16.62 -32.14 -8.93
CA PRO A 1019 15.25 -32.25 -8.46
C PRO A 1019 15.13 -32.03 -6.94
N LEU A 1020 13.91 -31.76 -6.49
CA LEU A 1020 13.47 -31.83 -5.10
C LEU A 1020 12.06 -32.43 -5.08
N LEU A 1021 11.83 -33.50 -4.31
CA LEU A 1021 10.52 -34.16 -4.22
C LEU A 1021 9.74 -33.59 -3.04
N ALA A 1022 8.52 -33.10 -3.28
CA ALA A 1022 7.59 -32.69 -2.24
C ALA A 1022 6.44 -33.71 -2.12
N VAL A 1023 6.16 -34.13 -0.90
CA VAL A 1023 5.19 -35.17 -0.55
C VAL A 1023 4.27 -34.65 0.56
N SER A 1024 3.02 -34.32 0.24
CA SER A 1024 2.04 -33.79 1.20
C SER A 1024 0.98 -34.84 1.53
N ASN A 1025 0.90 -35.27 2.78
CA ASN A 1025 -0.16 -36.11 3.33
C ASN A 1025 -1.15 -35.25 4.12
N PHE A 1026 -2.28 -34.90 3.51
CA PHE A 1026 -3.36 -34.14 4.16
C PHE A 1026 -4.37 -35.02 4.91
N SER A 1027 -4.00 -36.27 5.24
CA SER A 1027 -4.73 -37.17 6.13
C SER A 1027 -4.12 -37.22 7.54
N PRO A 1028 -4.91 -37.34 8.63
CA PRO A 1028 -4.42 -37.63 9.98
C PRO A 1028 -4.00 -39.09 10.17
N VAL A 1029 -4.02 -39.90 9.11
CA VAL A 1029 -3.56 -41.30 9.11
C VAL A 1029 -2.11 -41.34 8.65
N VAL A 1030 -1.25 -41.94 9.48
CA VAL A 1030 0.14 -42.29 9.13
C VAL A 1030 0.12 -43.33 8.01
N ARG A 1031 0.96 -43.17 6.98
CA ARG A 1031 1.04 -44.13 5.87
C ARG A 1031 2.42 -44.77 5.84
N PHE A 1032 2.54 -45.91 6.52
CA PHE A 1032 3.71 -46.79 6.41
C PHE A 1032 3.76 -47.43 5.01
N ASP A 1033 4.97 -47.79 4.58
CA ASP A 1033 5.25 -48.50 3.33
C ASP A 1033 4.67 -47.85 2.06
N TYR A 1034 4.48 -46.52 2.06
CA TYR A 1034 3.84 -45.79 0.98
C TYR A 1034 4.79 -45.64 -0.21
N ARG A 1035 4.51 -46.33 -1.32
CA ARG A 1035 5.36 -46.34 -2.51
C ARG A 1035 5.12 -45.12 -3.39
N VAL A 1036 6.21 -44.48 -3.81
CA VAL A 1036 6.20 -43.25 -4.62
C VAL A 1036 7.19 -43.37 -5.77
N GLY A 1037 6.72 -43.23 -7.02
CA GLY A 1037 7.59 -43.08 -8.18
C GLY A 1037 8.39 -41.78 -8.12
N VAL A 1038 9.69 -41.83 -8.42
CA VAL A 1038 10.61 -40.68 -8.31
C VAL A 1038 11.38 -40.43 -9.62
N PRO A 1039 11.99 -39.24 -9.82
CA PRO A 1039 12.91 -39.00 -10.91
C PRO A 1039 13.99 -40.09 -11.02
N ASP A 1040 14.12 -40.65 -12.24
CA ASP A 1040 14.90 -41.85 -12.55
C ASP A 1040 16.43 -41.65 -12.50
N ASP A 1041 16.88 -40.41 -12.26
CA ASP A 1041 18.26 -39.95 -12.25
C ASP A 1041 18.87 -39.81 -10.84
N VAL A 1042 18.11 -40.11 -9.78
CA VAL A 1042 18.56 -39.96 -8.38
C VAL A 1042 18.42 -41.27 -7.59
N GLU A 1043 19.56 -41.94 -7.36
CA GLU A 1043 19.63 -43.20 -6.60
C GLU A 1043 19.25 -43.07 -5.11
N ARG A 1044 19.43 -41.89 -4.51
CA ARG A 1044 19.38 -41.69 -3.05
C ARG A 1044 18.80 -40.33 -2.69
N TRP A 1045 17.95 -40.33 -1.69
CA TRP A 1045 17.18 -39.16 -1.25
C TRP A 1045 17.31 -38.98 0.26
N GLU A 1046 17.47 -37.74 0.72
CA GLU A 1046 17.54 -37.37 2.14
C GLU A 1046 16.38 -36.44 2.52
N GLU A 1047 15.85 -36.60 3.74
CA GLU A 1047 14.74 -35.82 4.28
C GLU A 1047 15.23 -34.42 4.72
N ILE A 1048 15.21 -33.46 3.78
CA ILE A 1048 15.69 -32.08 4.01
C ILE A 1048 14.69 -31.22 4.80
N LEU A 1049 13.41 -31.62 4.82
CA LEU A 1049 12.37 -30.99 5.64
C LEU A 1049 11.22 -31.97 5.90
N ASN A 1050 10.74 -32.03 7.14
CA ASN A 1050 9.53 -32.73 7.53
C ASN A 1050 8.72 -31.87 8.49
N THR A 1051 7.48 -31.52 8.13
CA THR A 1051 6.65 -30.63 8.96
C THR A 1051 6.05 -31.31 10.21
N ASP A 1052 6.34 -32.59 10.47
CA ASP A 1052 5.92 -33.32 11.67
C ASP A 1052 7.06 -33.64 12.66
N ASP A 1053 8.24 -33.08 12.43
CA ASP A 1053 9.33 -33.02 13.40
C ASP A 1053 8.86 -32.44 14.77
N GLU A 1054 9.29 -33.06 15.87
CA GLU A 1054 8.94 -32.64 17.23
C GLU A 1054 9.31 -31.17 17.51
N ARG A 1055 10.38 -30.64 16.88
CA ARG A 1055 10.82 -29.24 17.05
C ARG A 1055 9.78 -28.23 16.55
N TYR A 1056 8.87 -28.67 15.67
CA TYR A 1056 7.74 -27.90 15.16
C TYR A 1056 6.42 -28.23 15.87
N GLY A 1057 6.44 -29.13 16.87
CA GLY A 1057 5.28 -29.64 17.58
C GLY A 1057 4.47 -30.67 16.78
N GLY A 1058 5.15 -31.51 15.98
CA GLY A 1058 4.54 -32.66 15.32
C GLY A 1058 4.42 -33.90 16.20
N SER A 1059 4.34 -35.08 15.60
CA SER A 1059 4.31 -36.38 16.28
C SER A 1059 5.64 -37.15 16.24
N GLY A 1060 6.67 -36.60 15.57
CA GLY A 1060 8.01 -37.19 15.53
C GLY A 1060 8.12 -38.41 14.60
N ILE A 1061 7.25 -38.50 13.58
CA ILE A 1061 7.31 -39.55 12.56
C ILE A 1061 8.16 -39.03 11.40
N ASP A 1062 9.21 -39.78 11.08
CA ASP A 1062 10.28 -39.40 10.15
C ASP A 1062 10.67 -40.54 9.19
N ASN A 1063 11.60 -40.24 8.28
CA ASN A 1063 12.35 -41.23 7.51
C ASN A 1063 13.84 -41.10 7.90
N PRO A 1064 14.33 -41.84 8.92
CA PRO A 1064 15.58 -41.52 9.61
C PRO A 1064 16.87 -41.93 8.87
N ASP A 1065 16.75 -42.78 7.84
CA ASP A 1065 17.85 -43.25 7.00
C ASP A 1065 17.75 -42.65 5.59
N VAL A 1066 18.89 -42.53 4.88
CA VAL A 1066 18.91 -42.11 3.48
C VAL A 1066 18.11 -43.10 2.62
N LEU A 1067 17.05 -42.58 2.00
CA LEU A 1067 16.07 -43.33 1.23
C LEU A 1067 16.64 -43.71 -0.13
N LYS A 1068 16.88 -45.00 -0.36
CA LYS A 1068 17.39 -45.52 -1.62
C LYS A 1068 16.26 -45.78 -2.62
N ALA A 1069 16.42 -45.32 -3.86
CA ALA A 1069 15.57 -45.73 -4.97
C ALA A 1069 15.69 -47.24 -5.24
N GLU A 1070 14.54 -47.89 -5.42
CA GLU A 1070 14.41 -49.28 -5.84
C GLU A 1070 14.05 -49.36 -7.33
N ASP A 1071 14.56 -50.40 -8.02
CA ASP A 1071 14.25 -50.73 -9.42
C ASP A 1071 12.83 -51.32 -9.59
N THR A 1072 11.85 -50.73 -8.90
CA THR A 1072 10.43 -51.10 -8.92
C THR A 1072 9.64 -49.98 -9.59
N PRO A 1073 9.12 -50.17 -10.81
CA PRO A 1073 8.35 -49.15 -11.51
C PRO A 1073 7.07 -48.77 -10.78
N TRP A 1074 6.83 -47.47 -10.59
CA TRP A 1074 5.66 -46.94 -9.88
C TRP A 1074 5.31 -45.53 -10.35
N HIS A 1075 4.02 -45.16 -10.33
CA HIS A 1075 3.49 -43.88 -10.84
C HIS A 1075 4.05 -43.44 -12.22
N GLY A 1076 4.33 -44.40 -13.12
CA GLY A 1076 4.90 -44.12 -14.45
C GLY A 1076 6.41 -43.88 -14.50
N ARG A 1077 7.12 -43.97 -13.37
CA ARG A 1077 8.59 -43.96 -13.25
C ARG A 1077 9.15 -45.38 -13.27
N SER A 1078 10.43 -45.53 -13.60
CA SER A 1078 11.14 -46.82 -13.57
C SER A 1078 11.62 -47.19 -12.16
N THR A 1079 11.92 -46.18 -11.33
CA THR A 1079 12.32 -46.33 -9.93
C THR A 1079 11.29 -45.76 -8.96
N SER A 1080 11.29 -46.27 -7.72
CA SER A 1080 10.44 -45.74 -6.65
C SER A 1080 11.10 -45.78 -5.26
N LEU A 1081 10.62 -44.92 -4.37
CA LEU A 1081 10.89 -44.96 -2.94
C LEU A 1081 9.74 -45.64 -2.19
N VAL A 1082 10.05 -46.17 -1.01
CA VAL A 1082 9.08 -46.58 0.01
C VAL A 1082 9.25 -45.63 1.19
N LEU A 1083 8.18 -44.94 1.59
CA LEU A 1083 8.20 -43.87 2.58
C LEU A 1083 7.27 -44.19 3.75
N THR A 1084 7.60 -43.71 4.95
CA THR A 1084 6.58 -43.44 5.97
C THR A 1084 6.11 -42.01 5.80
N LEU A 1085 4.83 -41.80 5.46
CA LEU A 1085 4.24 -40.47 5.40
C LEU A 1085 3.68 -40.07 6.78
N PRO A 1086 4.19 -38.98 7.40
CA PRO A 1086 3.67 -38.51 8.68
C PRO A 1086 2.23 -37.97 8.55
N PRO A 1087 1.46 -37.92 9.66
CA PRO A 1087 0.06 -37.52 9.64
C PRO A 1087 -0.10 -36.00 9.60
N LEU A 1088 -0.91 -35.49 8.65
CA LEU A 1088 -1.10 -34.05 8.42
C LEU A 1088 0.25 -33.31 8.26
N ALA A 1089 1.03 -33.72 7.27
CA ALA A 1089 2.39 -33.26 7.07
C ALA A 1089 2.76 -33.06 5.60
N THR A 1090 3.76 -32.22 5.35
CA THR A 1090 4.51 -32.17 4.11
C THR A 1090 5.96 -32.54 4.39
N VAL A 1091 6.53 -33.42 3.56
CA VAL A 1091 7.92 -33.84 3.57
C VAL A 1091 8.58 -33.39 2.27
N TRP A 1092 9.80 -32.86 2.34
CA TRP A 1092 10.64 -32.58 1.18
C TRP A 1092 11.86 -33.49 1.20
N LEU A 1093 12.16 -34.11 0.07
CA LEU A 1093 13.37 -34.90 -0.12
C LEU A 1093 14.29 -34.24 -1.16
N GLY A 1094 15.57 -34.14 -0.83
CA GLY A 1094 16.63 -33.72 -1.76
C GLY A 1094 17.50 -34.92 -2.19
N PRO A 1095 18.29 -34.83 -3.27
CA PRO A 1095 19.31 -35.82 -3.61
C PRO A 1095 20.38 -35.88 -2.53
N ALA A 1096 20.67 -37.08 -2.01
CA ALA A 1096 21.70 -37.28 -0.98
C ALA A 1096 23.13 -37.28 -1.56
N ALA A 1097 24.10 -36.84 -0.75
CA ALA A 1097 25.51 -36.63 -1.15
C ALA A 1097 26.40 -37.89 -1.21
#